data_AF-A2DQS8-F1
#
_entry.id   AF-A2DQS8-F1
#
_cell.length_a   1.000
_cell.length_b   1.000
_cell.length_c   1.000
_cell.angle_alpha   90.00
_cell.angle_beta   90.00
_cell.angle_gamma   90.00
#
_symmetry.space_group_name_H-M   'P 1'
#
loop_
_entity.id
_entity.type
_entity.pdbx_description
1 polymer ?
#
loop_
_entity_poly.entity_id
_entity_poly.type
_entity_poly.pdbx_seq_one_letter_code
_entity_poly.pdbx_strand_id
1 'polypeptide(L)'
;MNERMDFTRPFPNISFQEYVKIYQKVTELESIHEQYDDLLTKLENTNHELLLYLHHYRYRLPWMIAKHQKNFQVEKLYSIHRPETDKLVRCEIPEIVDFFKSLINDRLDIIKILAHNEIIISKSEPVLFNNCETALDSFISSLVIPNLFGNFIGQQNVDDFIEAVGRAFDSFAEQPFDFILNFDSSFLCRVLREFFFSPFFREFVGEQFSGFLSFFTFKKSNNDQISCSRFQSFLSLFFSEFSQPLQTAPTFFRKLFQRMAANFNPTHIVATVILNSLIIPMIGFPTVFSALPNYQQFHVENLDTARFLRYYAGIICGLPLPDEFQDFPIIETYDRFDSSIFTNLVEFLMKPIDPEAPWNVPENKTLSMNAAALKKMARLLGKEVPLLDNYSDTHIVLCSQRKSLRTHYLDVKRNFQLIAHAFLKNNPYHHTQLPPSIRGEIALTINESPDEFVAAVESKILKFSESAVDIQEKTETMDRILNATKKEFYGAEANLAVLFVRSIIEDKSFKNEHIKKKNLMMKDGNYFCNFIVSTIENYISKNSWASTMITHIVKYFLAFIMQSFPLQAFADAHPELKVLDQKFAERKENELKNIEKNGYDEKVAKLLKSDIILTPALNAVLSSHLYENPIESSLQIVLAVSTVEDLFTFQYNEPPEGNQLMPLMANLFITSPAPSPLTFSKWLAHFVQPVIKAKPDWFSGDDFHSLEHFFQFNAWMEDVINDNI
;
A
#
# COMPACT_ATOMS: atom_id res chain seq x y z
N MET A 1 32.77 63.75 -0.52
CA MET A 1 31.65 64.12 -1.40
C MET A 1 30.43 63.39 -0.88
N ASN A 2 29.40 64.12 -0.45
CA ASN A 2 28.15 63.54 0.04
C ASN A 2 27.08 63.83 -1.01
N GLU A 3 26.72 62.84 -1.82
CA GLU A 3 25.49 62.91 -2.62
C GLU A 3 24.35 62.30 -1.80
N ARG A 4 23.46 63.17 -1.31
CA ARG A 4 22.17 62.75 -0.78
C ARG A 4 21.33 62.24 -1.93
N MET A 5 20.99 60.95 -1.94
CA MET A 5 19.79 60.51 -2.66
C MET A 5 18.57 61.05 -1.91
N ASP A 6 17.97 62.12 -2.43
CA ASP A 6 16.66 62.59 -1.98
C ASP A 6 15.60 61.55 -2.39
N PHE A 7 15.30 60.62 -1.49
CA PHE A 7 14.10 59.81 -1.56
C PHE A 7 12.88 60.69 -1.30
N THR A 8 12.35 61.31 -2.36
CA THR A 8 11.06 62.00 -2.35
C THR A 8 9.98 61.06 -1.80
N ARG A 9 9.35 61.41 -0.68
CA ARG A 9 8.31 60.60 -0.03
C ARG A 9 7.20 60.25 -1.04
N PRO A 10 6.92 58.95 -1.30
CA PRO A 10 5.90 58.58 -2.31
C PRO A 10 4.46 58.95 -1.91
N PHE A 11 4.21 59.20 -0.62
CA PHE A 11 2.91 59.53 -0.07
C PHE A 11 3.04 60.71 0.93
N PRO A 12 2.20 61.76 0.83
CA PRO A 12 2.34 62.96 1.67
C PRO A 12 1.80 62.79 3.10
N ASN A 13 0.92 61.81 3.34
CA ASN A 13 0.13 61.69 4.58
C ASN A 13 0.61 60.59 5.55
N ILE A 14 1.72 59.92 5.26
CA ILE A 14 2.31 58.87 6.11
C ILE A 14 3.82 59.11 6.28
N SER A 15 4.34 58.76 7.46
CA SER A 15 5.77 58.82 7.74
C SER A 15 6.54 57.71 7.02
N PHE A 16 7.85 57.89 6.90
CA PHE A 16 8.72 56.86 6.33
C PHE A 16 8.76 55.58 7.18
N GLN A 17 8.59 55.68 8.50
CA GLN A 17 8.56 54.52 9.39
C GLN A 17 7.27 53.70 9.21
N GLU A 18 6.11 54.35 9.10
CA GLU A 18 4.84 53.69 8.78
C GLU A 18 4.88 53.04 7.39
N TYR A 19 5.46 53.72 6.40
CA TYR A 19 5.65 53.14 5.06
C TYR A 19 6.51 51.87 5.08
N VAL A 20 7.63 51.85 5.84
CA VAL A 20 8.47 50.65 5.98
C VAL A 20 7.73 49.52 6.70
N LYS A 21 7.00 49.83 7.79
CA LYS A 21 6.17 48.85 8.54
C LYS A 21 5.11 48.21 7.65
N ILE A 22 4.40 49.02 6.85
CA ILE A 22 3.41 48.57 5.86
C ILE A 22 4.07 47.69 4.79
N TYR A 23 5.19 48.14 4.21
CA TYR A 23 5.89 47.40 3.16
C TYR A 23 6.36 46.01 3.64
N GLN A 24 6.98 45.94 4.81
CA GLN A 24 7.43 44.68 5.42
C GLN A 24 6.26 43.70 5.59
N LYS A 25 5.12 44.17 6.13
CA LYS A 25 3.94 43.31 6.35
C LYS A 25 3.25 42.87 5.07
N VAL A 26 3.28 43.68 4.00
CA VAL A 26 2.78 43.26 2.68
C VAL A 26 3.68 42.18 2.08
N THR A 27 5.01 42.33 2.14
CA THR A 27 5.95 41.30 1.64
C THR A 27 5.91 40.01 2.46
N GLU A 28 5.68 40.10 3.77
CA GLU A 28 5.41 38.93 4.64
C GLU A 28 4.15 38.18 4.21
N LEU A 29 3.05 38.91 3.93
CA LEU A 29 1.81 38.33 3.41
C LEU A 29 1.99 37.71 2.01
N GLU A 30 2.75 38.35 1.12
CA GLU A 30 3.07 37.80 -0.21
C GLU A 30 3.85 36.48 -0.09
N SER A 31 4.89 36.42 0.74
CA SER A 31 5.70 35.21 0.94
C SER A 31 4.90 34.06 1.56
N ILE A 32 4.03 34.33 2.54
CA ILE A 32 3.15 33.32 3.13
C ILE A 32 2.08 32.86 2.12
N HIS A 33 1.63 33.75 1.23
CA HIS A 33 0.68 33.38 0.18
C HIS A 33 1.31 32.47 -0.89
N GLU A 34 2.57 32.73 -1.29
CA GLU A 34 3.33 31.84 -2.18
C GLU A 34 3.52 30.45 -1.55
N GLN A 35 3.94 30.38 -0.29
CA GLN A 35 4.06 29.11 0.45
C GLN A 35 2.71 28.37 0.52
N TYR A 36 1.62 29.08 0.78
CA TYR A 36 0.27 28.53 0.83
C TYR A 36 -0.19 27.96 -0.54
N ASP A 37 0.11 28.65 -1.64
CA ASP A 37 -0.21 28.19 -3.00
C ASP A 37 0.65 26.98 -3.44
N ASP A 38 1.92 26.92 -3.03
CA ASP A 38 2.80 25.76 -3.23
C ASP A 38 2.29 24.54 -2.46
N LEU A 39 1.88 24.73 -1.20
CA LEU A 39 1.28 23.68 -0.37
C LEU A 39 -0.06 23.17 -0.93
N LEU A 40 -0.93 24.07 -1.41
CA LEU A 40 -2.15 23.68 -2.13
C LEU A 40 -1.83 22.87 -3.39
N THR A 41 -0.85 23.31 -4.17
CA THR A 41 -0.41 22.60 -5.40
C THR A 41 0.14 21.21 -5.07
N LYS A 42 0.94 21.08 -3.99
CA LYS A 42 1.40 19.77 -3.50
C LYS A 42 0.23 18.88 -3.11
N LEU A 43 -0.72 19.37 -2.30
CA LEU A 43 -1.90 18.62 -1.88
C LEU A 43 -2.77 18.16 -3.06
N GLU A 44 -3.01 19.03 -4.06
CA GLU A 44 -3.75 18.67 -5.27
C GLU A 44 -3.03 17.58 -6.08
N ASN A 45 -1.71 17.65 -6.21
CA ASN A 45 -0.89 16.64 -6.89
C ASN A 45 -0.88 15.30 -6.16
N THR A 46 -0.60 15.27 -4.85
CA THR A 46 -0.65 14.05 -4.03
C THR A 46 -2.02 13.39 -4.13
N ASN A 47 -3.11 14.17 -4.07
CA ASN A 47 -4.46 13.62 -4.19
C ASN A 47 -4.76 13.09 -5.61
N HIS A 48 -4.30 13.75 -6.68
CA HIS A 48 -4.46 13.22 -8.04
C HIS A 48 -3.71 11.89 -8.22
N GLU A 49 -2.48 11.81 -7.72
CA GLU A 49 -1.66 10.59 -7.77
C GLU A 49 -2.31 9.46 -6.95
N LEU A 50 -2.78 9.76 -5.74
CA LEU A 50 -3.52 8.84 -4.88
C LEU A 50 -4.77 8.28 -5.57
N LEU A 51 -5.57 9.12 -6.22
CA LEU A 51 -6.74 8.67 -6.98
C LEU A 51 -6.34 7.73 -8.13
N LEU A 52 -5.28 8.03 -8.88
CA LEU A 52 -4.77 7.14 -9.94
C LEU A 52 -4.36 5.77 -9.36
N TYR A 53 -3.53 5.72 -8.32
CA TYR A 53 -3.14 4.45 -7.69
C TYR A 53 -4.34 3.68 -7.13
N LEU A 54 -5.32 4.33 -6.50
CA LEU A 54 -6.54 3.69 -5.97
C LEU A 54 -7.41 3.04 -7.06
N HIS A 55 -7.62 3.71 -8.20
CA HIS A 55 -8.34 3.11 -9.33
C HIS A 55 -7.56 1.93 -9.92
N HIS A 56 -6.26 2.10 -10.11
CA HIS A 56 -5.40 1.08 -10.72
C HIS A 56 -5.21 -0.15 -9.82
N TYR A 57 -5.23 0.01 -8.50
CA TYR A 57 -5.26 -1.07 -7.50
C TYR A 57 -6.52 -1.93 -7.66
N ARG A 58 -7.71 -1.31 -7.69
CA ARG A 58 -9.00 -2.03 -7.60
C ARG A 58 -9.22 -3.02 -8.73
N TYR A 59 -8.99 -2.64 -9.99
CA TYR A 59 -9.20 -3.60 -11.09
C TYR A 59 -8.06 -4.63 -11.24
N ARG A 60 -6.96 -4.49 -10.48
CA ARG A 60 -5.93 -5.53 -10.31
C ARG A 60 -6.26 -6.53 -9.21
N LEU A 61 -7.28 -6.27 -8.38
CA LEU A 61 -7.68 -7.17 -7.30
C LEU A 61 -8.11 -8.55 -7.86
N PRO A 62 -7.82 -9.66 -7.17
CA PRO A 62 -7.95 -10.99 -7.77
C PRO A 62 -9.39 -11.35 -8.19
N TRP A 63 -10.40 -10.81 -7.52
CA TRP A 63 -11.81 -11.00 -7.82
C TRP A 63 -12.37 -10.10 -8.95
N MET A 64 -11.56 -9.19 -9.47
CA MET A 64 -11.81 -8.49 -10.74
C MET A 64 -11.22 -9.24 -11.94
N ILE A 65 -10.20 -10.08 -11.71
CA ILE A 65 -9.52 -10.92 -12.72
C ILE A 65 -10.04 -12.38 -12.63
N ALA A 66 -11.35 -12.55 -12.45
CA ALA A 66 -11.92 -13.81 -11.98
C ALA A 66 -12.03 -14.94 -13.03
N LYS A 67 -11.85 -14.65 -14.34
CA LYS A 67 -11.96 -15.66 -15.42
C LYS A 67 -10.94 -15.43 -16.53
N HIS A 68 -10.05 -16.40 -16.74
CA HIS A 68 -9.26 -16.48 -17.96
C HIS A 68 -10.15 -16.77 -19.17
N GLN A 69 -10.50 -15.74 -19.93
CA GLN A 69 -10.95 -15.95 -21.31
C GLN A 69 -9.75 -16.45 -22.12
N LYS A 70 -9.85 -17.65 -22.70
CA LYS A 70 -8.75 -18.33 -23.43
C LYS A 70 -8.10 -17.49 -24.55
N ASN A 71 -8.74 -16.41 -25.00
CA ASN A 71 -8.31 -15.59 -26.12
C ASN A 71 -7.93 -14.14 -25.75
N PHE A 72 -8.17 -13.68 -24.51
CA PHE A 72 -7.84 -12.32 -24.07
C PHE A 72 -6.94 -12.36 -22.85
N GLN A 73 -5.71 -11.87 -23.01
CA GLN A 73 -4.78 -11.68 -21.90
C GLN A 73 -5.04 -10.31 -21.27
N VAL A 74 -6.06 -10.26 -20.43
CA VAL A 74 -6.46 -9.14 -19.55
C VAL A 74 -5.24 -8.52 -18.86
N GLU A 75 -4.34 -9.39 -18.44
CA GLU A 75 -3.09 -9.10 -17.75
C GLU A 75 -2.19 -8.18 -18.59
N LYS A 76 -2.13 -8.35 -19.93
CA LYS A 76 -1.41 -7.44 -20.84
C LYS A 76 -1.96 -6.02 -20.80
N LEU A 77 -3.27 -5.86 -20.75
CA LEU A 77 -3.89 -4.55 -20.77
C LEU A 77 -3.60 -3.81 -19.46
N TYR A 78 -3.62 -4.52 -18.33
CA TYR A 78 -3.24 -3.95 -17.05
C TYR A 78 -1.73 -3.66 -16.92
N SER A 79 -0.85 -4.37 -17.64
CA SER A 79 0.58 -3.99 -17.70
C SER A 79 0.82 -2.68 -18.48
N ILE A 80 -0.08 -2.32 -19.40
CA ILE A 80 -0.03 -1.09 -20.19
C ILE A 80 -0.65 0.10 -19.43
N HIS A 81 -1.81 -0.09 -18.80
CA HIS A 81 -2.52 0.96 -18.06
C HIS A 81 -1.97 1.15 -16.64
N ARG A 82 -1.25 2.26 -16.44
CA ARG A 82 -0.44 2.49 -15.23
C ARG A 82 -0.67 3.87 -14.57
N PRO A 83 -0.59 3.96 -13.23
CA PRO A 83 -0.74 5.24 -12.52
C PRO A 83 0.22 6.32 -13.02
N GLU A 84 1.42 5.94 -13.46
CA GLU A 84 2.47 6.85 -13.91
C GLU A 84 2.23 7.38 -15.35
N THR A 85 1.38 6.73 -16.14
CA THR A 85 1.11 7.08 -17.55
C THR A 85 -0.29 7.63 -17.79
N ASP A 86 -1.26 7.11 -17.04
CA ASP A 86 -2.68 7.41 -17.23
C ASP A 86 -3.04 8.74 -16.56
N LYS A 87 -4.18 9.32 -16.93
CA LYS A 87 -4.56 10.68 -16.54
C LYS A 87 -6.01 10.75 -16.08
N LEU A 88 -6.25 11.53 -15.03
CA LEU A 88 -7.58 11.91 -14.59
C LEU A 88 -8.21 12.85 -15.64
N VAL A 89 -9.39 12.49 -16.14
CA VAL A 89 -10.13 13.29 -17.13
C VAL A 89 -11.16 14.14 -16.40
N ARG A 90 -10.85 15.44 -16.25
CA ARG A 90 -11.74 16.42 -15.62
C ARG A 90 -13.05 16.56 -16.43
N CYS A 91 -14.19 16.31 -15.79
CA CYS A 91 -15.50 16.50 -16.37
C CYS A 91 -16.14 17.80 -15.86
N GLU A 92 -16.54 18.66 -16.79
CA GLU A 92 -17.27 19.91 -16.53
C GLU A 92 -18.66 19.92 -17.18
N ILE A 93 -19.10 18.77 -17.73
CA ILE A 93 -20.41 18.59 -18.37
C ILE A 93 -21.49 18.54 -17.28
N PRO A 94 -22.43 19.51 -17.22
CA PRO A 94 -23.38 19.64 -16.11
C PRO A 94 -24.19 18.37 -15.85
N GLU A 95 -24.68 17.70 -16.90
CA GLU A 95 -25.52 16.51 -16.81
C GLU A 95 -24.80 15.34 -16.12
N ILE A 96 -23.50 15.16 -16.42
CA ILE A 96 -22.67 14.13 -15.80
C ILE A 96 -22.34 14.51 -14.35
N VAL A 97 -22.02 15.79 -14.10
CA VAL A 97 -21.73 16.32 -12.76
C VAL A 97 -22.95 16.22 -11.84
N ASP A 98 -24.15 16.51 -12.34
CA ASP A 98 -25.40 16.42 -11.57
C ASP A 98 -25.84 14.96 -11.37
N PHE A 99 -25.57 14.07 -12.32
CA PHE A 99 -25.70 12.63 -12.09
C PHE A 99 -24.81 12.15 -10.94
N PHE A 100 -23.52 12.53 -10.93
CA PHE A 100 -22.59 12.27 -9.81
C PHE A 100 -23.12 12.81 -8.47
N LYS A 101 -23.59 14.06 -8.43
CA LYS A 101 -24.21 14.63 -7.21
C LYS A 101 -25.40 13.81 -6.73
N SER A 102 -26.27 13.33 -7.64
CA SER A 102 -27.39 12.49 -7.25
C SER A 102 -26.94 11.18 -6.60
N LEU A 103 -25.91 10.50 -7.15
CA LEU A 103 -25.35 9.28 -6.56
C LEU A 103 -24.79 9.49 -5.15
N ILE A 104 -24.25 10.68 -4.86
CA ILE A 104 -23.68 11.02 -3.55
C ILE A 104 -24.78 11.34 -2.54
N ASN A 105 -25.78 12.13 -2.95
CA ASN A 105 -26.92 12.46 -2.10
C ASN A 105 -27.71 11.19 -1.72
N ASP A 106 -27.82 10.24 -2.66
CA ASP A 106 -28.53 8.98 -2.50
C ASP A 106 -27.62 7.86 -1.89
N ARG A 107 -26.36 8.15 -1.51
CA ARG A 107 -25.35 7.12 -1.22
C ARG A 107 -25.69 6.22 -0.02
N LEU A 108 -26.43 6.72 0.96
CA LEU A 108 -26.83 5.95 2.13
C LEU A 108 -27.77 4.79 1.79
N ASP A 109 -28.58 4.90 0.74
CA ASP A 109 -29.52 3.84 0.34
C ASP A 109 -28.99 3.02 -0.84
N ILE A 110 -27.92 3.45 -1.51
CA ILE A 110 -27.45 2.83 -2.76
C ILE A 110 -26.96 1.38 -2.56
N ILE A 111 -26.29 1.07 -1.44
CA ILE A 111 -25.84 -0.31 -1.15
C ILE A 111 -27.06 -1.23 -0.98
N LYS A 112 -28.10 -0.76 -0.26
CA LYS A 112 -29.35 -1.50 -0.08
C LYS A 112 -30.07 -1.75 -1.40
N ILE A 113 -30.20 -0.71 -2.24
CA ILE A 113 -30.83 -0.80 -3.57
C ILE A 113 -30.09 -1.82 -4.45
N LEU A 114 -28.75 -1.77 -4.49
CA LEU A 114 -27.93 -2.68 -5.28
C LEU A 114 -27.95 -4.12 -4.74
N ALA A 115 -28.01 -4.29 -3.41
CA ALA A 115 -28.13 -5.61 -2.78
C ALA A 115 -29.46 -6.33 -3.10
N HIS A 116 -30.52 -5.57 -3.44
CA HIS A 116 -31.84 -6.08 -3.83
C HIS A 116 -32.07 -6.10 -5.34
N ASN A 117 -31.09 -5.70 -6.15
CA ASN A 117 -31.24 -5.62 -7.60
C ASN A 117 -31.12 -7.01 -8.23
N GLU A 118 -32.19 -7.50 -8.88
CA GLU A 118 -32.25 -8.84 -9.48
C GLU A 118 -31.13 -9.12 -10.49
N ILE A 119 -30.66 -8.11 -11.24
CA ILE A 119 -29.57 -8.25 -12.23
C ILE A 119 -28.25 -8.53 -11.51
N ILE A 120 -28.01 -7.88 -10.38
CA ILE A 120 -26.84 -8.07 -9.52
C ILE A 120 -26.90 -9.42 -8.81
N ILE A 121 -28.05 -9.75 -8.19
CA ILE A 121 -28.25 -11.02 -7.46
C ILE A 121 -28.10 -12.23 -8.39
N SER A 122 -28.76 -12.20 -9.55
CA SER A 122 -28.73 -13.30 -10.52
C SER A 122 -27.37 -13.51 -11.19
N LYS A 123 -26.45 -12.53 -11.10
CA LYS A 123 -25.13 -12.52 -11.77
C LYS A 123 -25.23 -12.82 -13.27
N SER A 124 -26.38 -12.49 -13.86
CA SER A 124 -26.79 -12.93 -15.20
C SER A 124 -26.14 -12.13 -16.33
N GLU A 125 -25.77 -10.88 -16.07
CA GLU A 125 -25.12 -9.99 -17.02
C GLU A 125 -23.63 -9.84 -16.69
N PRO A 126 -22.71 -10.37 -17.52
CA PRO A 126 -21.30 -10.04 -17.39
C PRO A 126 -21.06 -8.60 -17.84
N VAL A 127 -20.22 -7.86 -17.12
CA VAL A 127 -19.75 -6.54 -17.56
C VAL A 127 -18.48 -6.72 -18.37
N LEU A 128 -18.50 -6.23 -19.61
CA LEU A 128 -17.29 -6.05 -20.40
C LEU A 128 -16.59 -4.76 -19.94
N PHE A 129 -15.51 -4.91 -19.19
CA PHE A 129 -14.63 -3.82 -18.79
C PHE A 129 -13.23 -4.06 -19.35
N ASN A 130 -12.68 -3.12 -20.12
CA ASN A 130 -11.37 -3.29 -20.78
C ASN A 130 -11.22 -4.61 -21.56
N ASN A 131 -12.28 -5.02 -22.28
CA ASN A 131 -12.39 -6.31 -22.99
C ASN A 131 -12.37 -7.56 -22.08
N CYS A 132 -12.62 -7.40 -20.78
CA CYS A 132 -12.67 -8.48 -19.79
C CYS A 132 -14.11 -8.68 -19.32
N GLU A 133 -14.61 -9.92 -19.32
CA GLU A 133 -15.86 -10.24 -18.62
C GLU A 133 -15.61 -10.32 -17.11
N THR A 134 -16.13 -9.37 -16.36
CA THR A 134 -16.21 -9.43 -14.90
C THR A 134 -17.66 -9.60 -14.44
N ALA A 135 -17.86 -10.26 -13.30
CA ALA A 135 -19.18 -10.38 -12.70
C ALA A 135 -19.66 -8.99 -12.25
N LEU A 136 -20.92 -8.65 -12.55
CA LEU A 136 -21.48 -7.32 -12.28
C LEU A 136 -21.35 -6.90 -10.80
N ASP A 137 -21.59 -7.83 -9.88
CA ASP A 137 -21.46 -7.62 -8.45
C ASP A 137 -20.01 -7.30 -8.01
N SER A 138 -18.99 -7.98 -8.56
CA SER A 138 -17.58 -7.60 -8.40
C SER A 138 -17.31 -6.22 -9.00
N PHE A 139 -17.77 -5.94 -10.21
CA PHE A 139 -17.52 -4.68 -10.90
C PHE A 139 -18.07 -3.47 -10.14
N ILE A 140 -19.33 -3.55 -9.67
CA ILE A 140 -19.97 -2.47 -8.90
C ILE A 140 -19.34 -2.34 -7.51
N SER A 141 -19.11 -3.44 -6.79
CA SER A 141 -18.46 -3.38 -5.47
C SER A 141 -17.06 -2.77 -5.56
N SER A 142 -16.25 -3.13 -6.57
CA SER A 142 -14.86 -2.65 -6.68
C SER A 142 -14.74 -1.25 -7.28
N LEU A 143 -15.49 -0.92 -8.34
CA LEU A 143 -15.28 0.32 -9.12
C LEU A 143 -16.35 1.40 -8.90
N VAL A 144 -17.47 1.10 -8.23
CA VAL A 144 -18.48 2.12 -7.87
C VAL A 144 -18.41 2.44 -6.39
N ILE A 145 -18.62 1.44 -5.52
CA ILE A 145 -18.91 1.68 -4.09
C ILE A 145 -17.81 2.50 -3.40
N PRO A 146 -16.51 2.12 -3.43
CA PRO A 146 -15.45 2.92 -2.82
C PRO A 146 -15.43 4.38 -3.29
N ASN A 147 -15.68 4.64 -4.58
CA ASN A 147 -15.66 6.00 -5.14
C ASN A 147 -16.81 6.89 -4.66
N LEU A 148 -17.98 6.30 -4.32
CA LEU A 148 -19.12 7.04 -3.74
C LEU A 148 -18.87 7.45 -2.28
N PHE A 149 -18.06 6.66 -1.57
CA PHE A 149 -17.65 6.91 -0.19
C PHE A 149 -16.21 7.46 -0.13
N GLY A 150 -15.80 8.28 -1.10
CA GLY A 150 -14.53 9.03 -1.08
C GLY A 150 -13.27 8.15 -0.93
N ASN A 151 -13.31 6.93 -1.47
CA ASN A 151 -12.30 5.89 -1.31
C ASN A 151 -12.11 5.39 0.14
N PHE A 152 -13.12 5.61 0.98
CA PHE A 152 -13.11 5.41 2.43
C PHE A 152 -12.09 6.30 3.17
N ILE A 153 -11.76 7.46 2.59
CA ILE A 153 -10.84 8.45 3.15
C ILE A 153 -11.65 9.63 3.71
N GLY A 154 -11.53 9.85 5.02
CA GLY A 154 -12.28 10.86 5.77
C GLY A 154 -13.36 10.25 6.68
N GLN A 155 -13.55 10.85 7.86
CA GLN A 155 -14.49 10.37 8.85
C GLN A 155 -15.93 10.33 8.34
N GLN A 156 -16.43 11.38 7.69
CA GLN A 156 -17.80 11.44 7.15
C GLN A 156 -18.02 10.38 6.07
N ASN A 157 -17.02 10.18 5.21
CA ASN A 157 -17.07 9.16 4.17
C ASN A 157 -17.15 7.74 4.73
N VAL A 158 -16.48 7.46 5.87
CA VAL A 158 -16.53 6.17 6.56
C VAL A 158 -17.82 6.01 7.39
N ASP A 159 -18.26 7.04 8.11
CA ASP A 159 -19.52 7.01 8.87
C ASP A 159 -20.74 6.83 7.93
N ASP A 160 -20.76 7.51 6.77
CA ASP A 160 -21.79 7.30 5.73
C ASP A 160 -21.76 5.88 5.14
N PHE A 161 -20.57 5.31 4.95
CA PHE A 161 -20.43 3.92 4.49
C PHE A 161 -20.98 2.93 5.51
N ILE A 162 -20.66 3.13 6.80
CA ILE A 162 -21.14 2.29 7.91
C ILE A 162 -22.68 2.31 7.97
N GLU A 163 -23.30 3.48 7.86
CA GLU A 163 -24.76 3.59 7.84
C GLU A 163 -25.36 2.96 6.57
N ALA A 164 -24.73 3.13 5.41
CA ALA A 164 -25.20 2.54 4.15
C ALA A 164 -25.15 0.99 4.15
N VAL A 165 -24.09 0.42 4.73
CA VAL A 165 -24.01 -1.03 4.98
C VAL A 165 -25.05 -1.45 6.02
N GLY A 166 -25.20 -0.70 7.10
CA GLY A 166 -26.21 -0.93 8.14
C GLY A 166 -27.62 -1.06 7.59
N ARG A 167 -28.07 -0.09 6.80
CA ARG A 167 -29.40 -0.10 6.14
C ARG A 167 -29.61 -1.31 5.23
N ALA A 168 -28.54 -1.78 4.59
CA ALA A 168 -28.60 -2.95 3.73
C ALA A 168 -28.67 -4.26 4.56
N PHE A 169 -27.96 -4.36 5.68
CA PHE A 169 -28.13 -5.45 6.65
C PHE A 169 -29.55 -5.47 7.23
N ASP A 170 -30.09 -4.32 7.63
CA ASP A 170 -31.44 -4.22 8.19
C ASP A 170 -32.53 -4.80 7.25
N SER A 171 -32.38 -4.64 5.92
CA SER A 171 -33.29 -5.25 4.95
C SER A 171 -33.25 -6.78 4.85
N PHE A 172 -32.23 -7.43 5.40
CA PHE A 172 -32.15 -8.90 5.49
C PHE A 172 -32.54 -9.44 6.88
N ALA A 173 -32.89 -8.57 7.84
CA ALA A 173 -33.19 -8.96 9.21
C ALA A 173 -34.49 -9.78 9.37
N GLU A 174 -35.37 -9.80 8.36
CA GLU A 174 -36.58 -10.65 8.35
C GLU A 174 -36.27 -12.13 8.11
N GLN A 175 -35.16 -12.44 7.43
CA GLN A 175 -34.69 -13.81 7.15
C GLN A 175 -33.20 -13.96 7.52
N PRO A 176 -32.85 -13.77 8.81
CA PRO A 176 -31.47 -13.61 9.22
C PRO A 176 -30.65 -14.90 9.06
N PHE A 177 -31.30 -16.06 9.21
CA PHE A 177 -30.68 -17.38 9.01
C PHE A 177 -30.25 -17.57 7.55
N ASP A 178 -31.17 -17.38 6.60
CA ASP A 178 -30.90 -17.56 5.16
C ASP A 178 -29.89 -16.55 4.64
N PHE A 179 -29.93 -15.32 5.15
CA PHE A 179 -28.92 -14.30 4.84
C PHE A 179 -27.53 -14.67 5.33
N ILE A 180 -27.39 -15.11 6.58
CA ILE A 180 -26.10 -15.56 7.16
C ILE A 180 -25.56 -16.77 6.37
N LEU A 181 -26.44 -17.74 6.05
CA LEU A 181 -26.09 -18.96 5.31
C LEU A 181 -25.50 -18.67 3.92
N ASN A 182 -26.08 -17.69 3.20
CA ASN A 182 -25.73 -17.35 1.82
C ASN A 182 -24.81 -16.11 1.72
N PHE A 183 -24.35 -15.56 2.86
CA PHE A 183 -23.67 -14.27 2.93
C PHE A 183 -22.43 -14.19 2.02
N ASP A 184 -21.65 -15.27 1.95
CA ASP A 184 -20.40 -15.31 1.18
C ASP A 184 -20.60 -15.01 -0.31
N SER A 185 -21.75 -15.41 -0.85
CA SER A 185 -22.16 -15.24 -2.24
C SER A 185 -22.82 -13.89 -2.51
N SER A 186 -23.17 -13.14 -1.46
CA SER A 186 -23.93 -11.89 -1.51
C SER A 186 -23.12 -10.70 -2.03
N PHE A 187 -23.84 -9.65 -2.45
CA PHE A 187 -23.23 -8.36 -2.78
C PHE A 187 -22.55 -7.70 -1.57
N LEU A 188 -23.13 -7.85 -0.36
CA LEU A 188 -22.61 -7.23 0.86
C LEU A 188 -21.25 -7.80 1.29
N CYS A 189 -21.02 -9.11 1.12
CA CYS A 189 -19.71 -9.72 1.32
C CYS A 189 -18.63 -9.05 0.44
N ARG A 190 -18.95 -8.79 -0.85
CA ARG A 190 -18.01 -8.13 -1.77
C ARG A 190 -17.76 -6.68 -1.42
N VAL A 191 -18.79 -5.95 -1.02
CA VAL A 191 -18.67 -4.55 -0.55
C VAL A 191 -17.82 -4.46 0.72
N LEU A 192 -18.04 -5.34 1.69
CA LEU A 192 -17.25 -5.36 2.93
C LEU A 192 -15.80 -5.79 2.68
N ARG A 193 -15.56 -6.71 1.74
CA ARG A 193 -14.21 -7.08 1.29
C ARG A 193 -13.47 -5.89 0.67
N GLU A 194 -14.13 -5.09 -0.18
CA GLU A 194 -13.54 -3.85 -0.73
C GLU A 194 -13.24 -2.80 0.34
N PHE A 195 -14.07 -2.73 1.38
CA PHE A 195 -13.77 -1.89 2.54
C PHE A 195 -12.56 -2.42 3.31
N PHE A 196 -12.54 -3.68 3.74
CA PHE A 196 -11.43 -4.21 4.53
C PHE A 196 -10.09 -4.22 3.78
N PHE A 197 -10.09 -4.54 2.47
CA PHE A 197 -8.88 -4.49 1.65
C PHE A 197 -8.68 -3.14 0.94
N SER A 198 -9.34 -2.06 1.36
CA SER A 198 -8.91 -0.72 0.95
C SER A 198 -7.51 -0.45 1.51
N PRO A 199 -6.56 0.09 0.72
CA PRO A 199 -5.17 0.27 1.16
C PRO A 199 -5.01 1.07 2.45
N PHE A 200 -5.99 1.91 2.77
CA PHE A 200 -6.01 2.72 3.98
C PHE A 200 -6.25 1.89 5.26
N PHE A 201 -7.04 0.80 5.20
CA PHE A 201 -7.35 -0.01 6.38
C PHE A 201 -6.43 -1.20 6.59
N ARG A 202 -5.51 -1.45 5.64
CA ARG A 202 -4.64 -2.63 5.63
C ARG A 202 -3.69 -2.69 6.82
N GLU A 203 -3.35 -1.56 7.42
CA GLU A 203 -2.60 -1.50 8.69
C GLU A 203 -3.36 -2.14 9.88
N PHE A 204 -4.69 -2.17 9.85
CA PHE A 204 -5.52 -2.78 10.91
C PHE A 204 -5.90 -4.24 10.63
N VAL A 205 -5.83 -4.68 9.37
CA VAL A 205 -6.34 -6.01 8.92
C VAL A 205 -5.37 -6.81 8.05
N GLY A 206 -4.07 -6.48 8.07
CA GLY A 206 -3.03 -7.18 7.32
C GLY A 206 -1.68 -7.23 8.05
N GLU A 207 -0.70 -7.91 7.44
CA GLU A 207 0.75 -8.02 7.78
C GLU A 207 1.17 -8.53 9.16
N GLN A 208 0.37 -8.32 10.21
CA GLN A 208 0.72 -8.59 11.60
C GLN A 208 0.25 -9.97 12.13
N PHE A 209 -0.45 -10.75 11.30
CA PHE A 209 -1.10 -12.00 11.73
C PHE A 209 -0.20 -13.22 11.51
N SER A 210 0.58 -13.60 12.54
CA SER A 210 1.43 -14.79 12.50
C SER A 210 0.62 -16.09 12.32
N GLY A 211 -0.68 -16.05 12.64
CA GLY A 211 -1.64 -17.11 12.31
C GLY A 211 -1.53 -17.58 10.87
N PHE A 212 -1.45 -16.70 9.87
CA PHE A 212 -1.36 -17.12 8.46
C PHE A 212 -0.03 -17.81 8.14
N LEU A 213 1.10 -17.31 8.66
CA LEU A 213 2.39 -17.97 8.49
C LEU A 213 2.38 -19.38 9.10
N SER A 214 1.85 -19.53 10.32
CA SER A 214 1.64 -20.83 10.98
C SER A 214 0.73 -21.74 10.16
N PHE A 215 -0.35 -21.19 9.61
CA PHE A 215 -1.29 -21.90 8.76
C PHE A 215 -0.61 -22.46 7.49
N PHE A 216 0.08 -21.63 6.70
CA PHE A 216 0.67 -22.04 5.43
C PHE A 216 1.97 -22.88 5.57
N THR A 217 2.73 -22.71 6.66
CA THR A 217 3.94 -23.53 6.91
C THR A 217 3.62 -24.96 7.34
N PHE A 218 2.39 -25.23 7.79
CA PHE A 218 1.94 -26.58 8.17
C PHE A 218 1.91 -27.51 6.94
N LYS A 219 2.80 -28.51 6.90
CA LYS A 219 2.84 -29.51 5.81
C LYS A 219 1.48 -30.21 5.68
N LYS A 220 0.95 -30.27 4.45
CA LYS A 220 -0.21 -31.13 4.12
C LYS A 220 0.06 -32.55 4.58
N SER A 221 -0.78 -33.04 5.49
CA SER A 221 -0.83 -34.45 5.90
C SER A 221 -2.18 -35.02 5.48
N ASN A 222 -2.21 -36.30 5.09
CA ASN A 222 -3.44 -36.98 4.69
C ASN A 222 -4.26 -37.48 5.89
N ASN A 223 -4.25 -36.75 7.01
CA ASN A 223 -4.91 -37.13 8.26
C ASN A 223 -5.78 -35.98 8.78
N ASP A 224 -7.09 -36.18 8.78
CA ASP A 224 -8.08 -35.14 9.06
C ASP A 224 -7.97 -34.57 10.48
N GLN A 225 -7.54 -35.38 11.46
CA GLN A 225 -7.28 -34.90 12.83
C GLN A 225 -6.15 -33.86 12.88
N ILE A 226 -5.13 -34.01 12.03
CA ILE A 226 -4.02 -33.05 11.94
C ILE A 226 -4.51 -31.75 11.28
N SER A 227 -5.34 -31.86 10.24
CA SER A 227 -6.01 -30.72 9.60
C SER A 227 -6.85 -29.91 10.61
N CYS A 228 -7.65 -30.57 11.46
CA CYS A 228 -8.44 -29.89 12.49
C CYS A 228 -7.54 -29.08 13.45
N SER A 229 -6.43 -29.66 13.92
CA SER A 229 -5.51 -28.98 14.84
C SER A 229 -4.79 -27.76 14.22
N ARG A 230 -4.55 -27.79 12.89
CA ARG A 230 -4.04 -26.66 12.10
C ARG A 230 -5.05 -25.52 12.07
N PHE A 231 -6.32 -25.80 11.73
CA PHE A 231 -7.37 -24.78 11.69
C PHE A 231 -7.68 -24.20 13.08
N GLN A 232 -7.67 -25.03 14.12
CA GLN A 232 -7.83 -24.59 15.51
C GLN A 232 -6.73 -23.60 15.91
N SER A 233 -5.47 -23.99 15.75
CA SER A 233 -4.31 -23.15 16.07
C SER A 233 -4.33 -21.83 15.28
N PHE A 234 -4.68 -21.90 13.99
CA PHE A 234 -4.85 -20.73 13.13
C PHE A 234 -5.92 -19.76 13.66
N LEU A 235 -7.14 -20.24 13.93
CA LEU A 235 -8.23 -19.39 14.40
C LEU A 235 -7.96 -18.78 15.79
N SER A 236 -7.38 -19.56 16.72
CA SER A 236 -7.03 -19.05 18.05
C SER A 236 -5.95 -17.97 17.98
N LEU A 237 -4.91 -18.15 17.15
CA LEU A 237 -3.91 -17.11 16.89
C LEU A 237 -4.56 -15.90 16.22
N PHE A 238 -5.24 -16.09 15.09
CA PHE A 238 -5.83 -15.00 14.32
C PHE A 238 -6.80 -14.15 15.15
N PHE A 239 -7.73 -14.72 15.90
CA PHE A 239 -8.67 -13.91 16.70
C PHE A 239 -7.99 -13.18 17.85
N SER A 240 -6.96 -13.78 18.46
CA SER A 240 -6.13 -13.12 19.48
C SER A 240 -5.37 -11.94 18.90
N GLU A 241 -4.66 -12.14 17.78
CA GLU A 241 -3.90 -11.12 17.08
C GLU A 241 -4.80 -10.01 16.51
N PHE A 242 -5.93 -10.35 15.88
CA PHE A 242 -6.91 -9.40 15.34
C PHE A 242 -7.48 -8.49 16.43
N SER A 243 -7.57 -8.96 17.68
CA SER A 243 -8.04 -8.13 18.80
C SER A 243 -7.04 -7.05 19.23
N GLN A 244 -5.75 -7.16 18.89
CA GLN A 244 -4.72 -6.22 19.36
C GLN A 244 -4.73 -4.89 18.58
N PRO A 245 -4.68 -4.85 17.23
CA PRO A 245 -4.83 -3.61 16.48
C PRO A 245 -6.17 -2.94 16.78
N LEU A 246 -7.24 -3.71 16.96
CA LEU A 246 -8.57 -3.17 17.27
C LEU A 246 -8.65 -2.40 18.61
N GLN A 247 -7.72 -2.63 19.55
CA GLN A 247 -7.64 -1.85 20.80
C GLN A 247 -7.07 -0.44 20.59
N THR A 248 -6.22 -0.25 19.57
CA THR A 248 -5.62 1.04 19.21
C THR A 248 -6.24 1.66 17.96
N ALA A 249 -7.02 0.88 17.20
CA ALA A 249 -7.72 1.32 16.01
C ALA A 249 -8.78 2.39 16.34
N PRO A 250 -9.02 3.34 15.42
CA PRO A 250 -10.10 4.30 15.58
C PRO A 250 -11.46 3.59 15.60
N THR A 251 -12.44 4.24 16.21
CA THR A 251 -13.70 3.61 16.66
C THR A 251 -14.59 3.05 15.54
N PHE A 252 -14.27 3.34 14.27
CA PHE A 252 -15.07 2.96 13.11
C PHE A 252 -15.27 1.45 12.95
N PHE A 253 -14.30 0.58 13.31
CA PHE A 253 -14.51 -0.88 13.26
C PHE A 253 -15.63 -1.31 14.21
N ARG A 254 -15.62 -0.77 15.43
CA ARG A 254 -16.65 -1.04 16.43
C ARG A 254 -17.99 -0.48 15.96
N LYS A 255 -18.01 0.76 15.42
CA LYS A 255 -19.21 1.37 14.80
C LYS A 255 -19.78 0.46 13.69
N LEU A 256 -18.94 -0.04 12.78
CA LEU A 256 -19.32 -0.92 11.68
C LEU A 256 -19.95 -2.22 12.19
N PHE A 257 -19.26 -2.94 13.07
CA PHE A 257 -19.78 -4.20 13.60
C PHE A 257 -21.05 -4.03 14.44
N GLN A 258 -21.14 -3.00 15.28
CA GLN A 258 -22.38 -2.68 16.02
C GLN A 258 -23.53 -2.36 15.07
N ARG A 259 -23.27 -1.56 14.02
CA ARG A 259 -24.31 -1.13 13.08
C ARG A 259 -24.85 -2.28 12.24
N MET A 260 -24.00 -3.24 11.85
CA MET A 260 -24.40 -4.48 11.18
C MET A 260 -25.11 -5.46 12.14
N ALA A 261 -24.72 -5.51 13.40
CA ALA A 261 -25.28 -6.42 14.40
C ALA A 261 -26.60 -5.93 15.03
N ALA A 262 -27.02 -4.68 14.78
CA ALA A 262 -28.16 -4.04 15.45
C ALA A 262 -29.47 -4.85 15.45
N ASN A 263 -29.74 -5.59 14.36
CA ASN A 263 -30.94 -6.42 14.18
C ASN A 263 -30.63 -7.93 14.07
N PHE A 264 -29.43 -8.37 14.49
CA PHE A 264 -28.95 -9.74 14.32
C PHE A 264 -28.27 -10.26 15.60
N ASN A 265 -27.93 -11.55 15.62
CA ASN A 265 -27.03 -12.08 16.66
C ASN A 265 -25.60 -11.54 16.42
N PRO A 266 -24.99 -10.79 17.37
CA PRO A 266 -23.67 -10.20 17.16
C PRO A 266 -22.56 -11.22 16.90
N THR A 267 -22.57 -12.34 17.62
CA THR A 267 -21.62 -13.45 17.44
C THR A 267 -21.67 -13.99 16.01
N HIS A 268 -22.87 -14.17 15.46
CA HIS A 268 -23.03 -14.66 14.09
C HIS A 268 -22.56 -13.63 13.05
N ILE A 269 -22.89 -12.35 13.22
CA ILE A 269 -22.45 -11.30 12.28
C ILE A 269 -20.93 -11.13 12.29
N VAL A 270 -20.33 -11.02 13.48
CA VAL A 270 -18.87 -10.90 13.63
C VAL A 270 -18.17 -12.09 12.99
N ALA A 271 -18.61 -13.32 13.27
CA ALA A 271 -18.02 -14.53 12.69
C ALA A 271 -18.19 -14.57 11.17
N THR A 272 -19.41 -14.35 10.66
CA THR A 272 -19.73 -14.45 9.23
C THR A 272 -18.98 -13.42 8.40
N VAL A 273 -18.89 -12.17 8.88
CA VAL A 273 -18.20 -11.08 8.19
C VAL A 273 -16.68 -11.26 8.26
N ILE A 274 -16.09 -11.57 9.42
CA ILE A 274 -14.64 -11.78 9.52
C ILE A 274 -14.21 -13.01 8.69
N LEU A 275 -14.95 -14.11 8.76
CA LEU A 275 -14.64 -15.32 8.00
C LEU A 275 -14.68 -15.05 6.49
N ASN A 276 -15.79 -14.53 5.96
CA ASN A 276 -15.99 -14.44 4.52
C ASN A 276 -15.40 -13.19 3.86
N SER A 277 -15.31 -12.07 4.59
CA SER A 277 -14.83 -10.79 4.05
C SER A 277 -13.37 -10.49 4.39
N LEU A 278 -12.73 -11.22 5.32
CA LEU A 278 -11.31 -11.07 5.69
C LEU A 278 -10.52 -12.38 5.51
N ILE A 279 -10.82 -13.40 6.33
CA ILE A 279 -10.00 -14.62 6.44
C ILE A 279 -9.94 -15.38 5.11
N ILE A 280 -11.09 -15.67 4.50
CA ILE A 280 -11.16 -16.46 3.26
C ILE A 280 -10.46 -15.73 2.08
N PRO A 281 -10.64 -14.41 1.86
CA PRO A 281 -9.83 -13.65 0.91
C PRO A 281 -8.32 -13.71 1.16
N MET A 282 -7.86 -13.61 2.41
CA MET A 282 -6.43 -13.72 2.75
C MET A 282 -5.87 -15.13 2.57
N ILE A 283 -6.68 -16.17 2.72
CA ILE A 283 -6.27 -17.56 2.40
C ILE A 283 -6.25 -17.80 0.89
N GLY A 284 -7.21 -17.23 0.15
CA GLY A 284 -7.27 -17.37 -1.31
C GLY A 284 -6.16 -16.61 -2.05
N PHE A 285 -5.74 -15.46 -1.53
CA PHE A 285 -4.75 -14.57 -2.16
C PHE A 285 -3.73 -14.02 -1.15
N PRO A 286 -2.93 -14.91 -0.52
CA PRO A 286 -2.13 -14.54 0.65
C PRO A 286 -1.00 -13.57 0.36
N THR A 287 -0.40 -13.62 -0.83
CA THR A 287 0.64 -12.66 -1.23
C THR A 287 0.07 -11.28 -1.53
N VAL A 288 -1.09 -11.21 -2.19
CA VAL A 288 -1.77 -9.94 -2.55
C VAL A 288 -2.18 -9.15 -1.31
N PHE A 289 -2.61 -9.85 -0.27
CA PHE A 289 -3.04 -9.25 1.00
C PHE A 289 -1.99 -9.41 2.12
N SER A 290 -0.72 -9.57 1.76
CA SER A 290 0.44 -9.65 2.66
C SER A 290 0.26 -10.59 3.88
N ALA A 291 -0.58 -11.61 3.74
CA ALA A 291 -0.76 -12.69 4.70
C ALA A 291 0.39 -13.70 4.63
N LEU A 292 1.02 -13.78 3.46
CA LEU A 292 2.34 -14.34 3.25
C LEU A 292 3.26 -13.29 2.62
N PRO A 293 4.58 -13.34 2.90
CA PRO A 293 5.53 -12.54 2.16
C PRO A 293 5.49 -12.84 0.66
N ASN A 294 5.71 -11.81 -0.15
CA ASN A 294 5.60 -11.83 -1.62
C ASN A 294 6.37 -12.95 -2.34
N TYR A 295 7.33 -13.60 -1.68
CA TYR A 295 8.19 -14.66 -2.22
C TYR A 295 7.91 -16.06 -1.66
N GLN A 296 7.15 -16.19 -0.57
CA GLN A 296 6.71 -17.50 -0.10
C GLN A 296 5.67 -18.05 -1.09
N GLN A 297 5.76 -19.36 -1.33
CA GLN A 297 5.23 -19.96 -2.56
C GLN A 297 3.71 -19.80 -2.73
N PHE A 298 3.33 -19.93 -4.00
CA PHE A 298 2.11 -20.49 -4.59
C PHE A 298 1.28 -21.51 -3.76
N HIS A 299 0.88 -21.19 -2.54
CA HIS A 299 -0.26 -21.84 -1.90
C HIS A 299 -1.55 -21.20 -2.41
N VAL A 300 -1.91 -21.57 -3.65
CA VAL A 300 -3.33 -21.64 -4.00
C VAL A 300 -3.88 -22.80 -3.18
N GLU A 301 -4.40 -22.50 -1.99
CA GLU A 301 -5.21 -23.48 -1.29
C GLU A 301 -6.43 -23.82 -2.13
N ASN A 302 -6.80 -25.10 -2.08
CA ASN A 302 -7.89 -25.60 -2.89
C ASN A 302 -9.21 -25.02 -2.35
N LEU A 303 -10.23 -24.93 -3.21
CA LEU A 303 -11.60 -24.59 -2.82
C LEU A 303 -12.06 -25.44 -1.62
N ASP A 304 -11.64 -26.71 -1.58
CA ASP A 304 -11.93 -27.64 -0.48
C ASP A 304 -11.33 -27.21 0.87
N THR A 305 -10.19 -26.51 0.90
CA THR A 305 -9.57 -26.04 2.15
C THR A 305 -10.29 -24.80 2.69
N ALA A 306 -10.72 -23.90 1.80
CA ALA A 306 -11.61 -22.78 2.14
C ALA A 306 -12.99 -23.28 2.62
N ARG A 307 -13.56 -24.31 1.97
CA ARG A 307 -14.81 -24.98 2.39
C ARG A 307 -14.66 -25.64 3.76
N PHE A 308 -13.57 -26.38 4.01
CA PHE A 308 -13.33 -26.98 5.33
C PHE A 308 -13.18 -25.92 6.43
N LEU A 309 -12.45 -24.82 6.18
CA LEU A 309 -12.34 -23.74 7.16
C LEU A 309 -13.70 -23.12 7.46
N ARG A 310 -14.56 -22.91 6.46
CA ARG A 310 -15.92 -22.39 6.67
C ARG A 310 -16.75 -23.32 7.56
N TYR A 311 -16.73 -24.62 7.28
CA TYR A 311 -17.38 -25.63 8.12
C TYR A 311 -16.84 -25.60 9.57
N TYR A 312 -15.51 -25.59 9.73
CA TYR A 312 -14.84 -25.62 11.03
C TYR A 312 -15.12 -24.37 11.88
N ALA A 313 -14.90 -23.19 11.28
CA ALA A 313 -15.18 -21.90 11.92
C ALA A 313 -16.68 -21.73 12.18
N GLY A 314 -17.54 -22.23 11.28
CA GLY A 314 -18.98 -22.22 11.45
C GLY A 314 -19.42 -22.92 12.73
N ILE A 315 -18.94 -24.14 12.98
CA ILE A 315 -19.29 -24.88 14.19
C ILE A 315 -18.72 -24.22 15.46
N ILE A 316 -17.47 -23.74 15.44
CA ILE A 316 -16.88 -23.02 16.58
C ILE A 316 -17.65 -21.76 16.95
N CYS A 317 -18.11 -21.00 15.95
CA CYS A 317 -18.80 -19.74 16.14
C CYS A 317 -20.33 -19.87 16.27
N GLY A 318 -20.88 -21.10 16.25
CA GLY A 318 -22.32 -21.37 16.31
C GLY A 318 -23.11 -20.93 15.06
N LEU A 319 -22.44 -20.78 13.91
CA LEU A 319 -23.09 -20.41 12.66
C LEU A 319 -23.93 -21.55 12.08
N PRO A 320 -25.01 -21.23 11.34
CA PRO A 320 -25.72 -22.24 10.56
C PRO A 320 -24.84 -22.76 9.43
N LEU A 321 -24.91 -24.06 9.18
CA LEU A 321 -24.12 -24.73 8.14
C LEU A 321 -25.00 -25.05 6.92
N PRO A 322 -24.58 -24.69 5.69
CA PRO A 322 -25.29 -25.08 4.49
C PRO A 322 -25.18 -26.59 4.21
N ASP A 323 -26.17 -27.13 3.50
CA ASP A 323 -26.28 -28.56 3.17
C ASP A 323 -25.06 -29.11 2.40
N GLU A 324 -24.27 -28.25 1.75
CA GLU A 324 -23.03 -28.64 1.08
C GLU A 324 -21.93 -29.16 2.03
N PHE A 325 -22.14 -29.06 3.35
CA PHE A 325 -21.25 -29.61 4.38
C PHE A 325 -21.76 -30.91 5.03
N GLN A 326 -22.86 -31.50 4.56
CA GLN A 326 -23.36 -32.78 5.10
C GLN A 326 -22.34 -33.93 4.97
N ASP A 327 -21.42 -33.86 4.00
CA ASP A 327 -20.36 -34.85 3.77
C ASP A 327 -19.13 -34.67 4.69
N PHE A 328 -19.07 -33.62 5.51
CA PHE A 328 -17.91 -33.33 6.37
C PHE A 328 -17.98 -34.12 7.68
N PRO A 329 -16.83 -34.61 8.21
CA PRO A 329 -16.82 -35.45 9.40
C PRO A 329 -17.26 -34.67 10.65
N ILE A 330 -18.09 -35.30 11.49
CA ILE A 330 -18.41 -34.78 12.83
C ILE A 330 -17.13 -34.72 13.66
N ILE A 331 -16.66 -33.52 13.98
CA ILE A 331 -15.37 -33.32 14.65
C ILE A 331 -15.57 -33.40 16.17
N GLU A 332 -15.29 -34.57 16.75
CA GLU A 332 -15.39 -34.81 18.20
C GLU A 332 -14.39 -34.00 19.06
N THR A 333 -13.59 -33.11 18.46
CA THR A 333 -12.50 -32.36 19.13
C THR A 333 -12.73 -30.84 19.26
N TYR A 334 -13.95 -30.33 19.01
CA TYR A 334 -14.27 -28.92 19.24
C TYR A 334 -14.01 -28.44 20.68
N ASP A 335 -14.11 -29.34 21.68
CA ASP A 335 -13.83 -29.10 23.10
C ASP A 335 -12.43 -28.52 23.41
N ARG A 336 -11.54 -28.46 22.41
CA ARG A 336 -10.20 -27.88 22.56
C ARG A 336 -10.09 -26.41 22.14
N PHE A 337 -11.04 -25.87 21.38
CA PHE A 337 -11.02 -24.44 21.04
C PHE A 337 -11.54 -23.62 22.23
N ASP A 338 -10.72 -22.68 22.72
CA ASP A 338 -11.15 -21.76 23.78
C ASP A 338 -12.11 -20.71 23.21
N SER A 339 -13.41 -20.98 23.38
CA SER A 339 -14.50 -20.10 22.95
C SER A 339 -14.47 -18.72 23.62
N SER A 340 -13.75 -18.55 24.73
CA SER A 340 -13.56 -17.24 25.35
C SER A 340 -12.77 -16.29 24.44
N ILE A 341 -11.84 -16.78 23.62
CA ILE A 341 -11.05 -15.94 22.69
C ILE A 341 -11.99 -15.21 21.73
N PHE A 342 -12.91 -15.93 21.09
CA PHE A 342 -13.87 -15.33 20.16
C PHE A 342 -14.94 -14.51 20.90
N THR A 343 -15.38 -14.95 22.07
CA THR A 343 -16.35 -14.21 22.90
C THR A 343 -15.81 -12.85 23.32
N ASN A 344 -14.54 -12.79 23.77
CA ASN A 344 -13.84 -11.55 24.13
C ASN A 344 -13.74 -10.57 22.94
N LEU A 345 -13.51 -11.08 21.71
CA LEU A 345 -13.50 -10.27 20.50
C LEU A 345 -14.89 -9.68 20.20
N VAL A 346 -15.96 -10.49 20.28
CA VAL A 346 -17.34 -10.04 20.08
C VAL A 346 -17.71 -9.00 21.14
N GLU A 347 -17.44 -9.26 22.42
CA GLU A 347 -17.67 -8.30 23.51
C GLU A 347 -16.91 -6.99 23.29
N PHE A 348 -15.64 -7.05 22.89
CA PHE A 348 -14.84 -5.86 22.59
C PHE A 348 -15.46 -5.03 21.46
N LEU A 349 -15.85 -5.68 20.36
CA LEU A 349 -16.50 -5.02 19.22
C LEU A 349 -17.85 -4.40 19.60
N MET A 350 -18.61 -5.05 20.49
CA MET A 350 -19.94 -4.60 20.93
C MET A 350 -19.93 -3.59 22.08
N LYS A 351 -18.82 -3.35 22.78
CA LYS A 351 -18.73 -2.34 23.85
C LYS A 351 -19.24 -0.96 23.37
N PRO A 352 -19.95 -0.17 24.20
CA PRO A 352 -20.35 1.19 23.85
C PRO A 352 -19.17 2.07 23.40
N ILE A 353 -19.43 2.91 22.40
CA ILE A 353 -18.46 3.82 21.79
C ILE A 353 -18.89 5.24 22.14
N ASP A 354 -17.94 6.13 22.37
CA ASP A 354 -18.18 7.58 22.32
C ASP A 354 -18.45 7.99 20.85
N PRO A 355 -19.67 8.45 20.50
CA PRO A 355 -20.00 8.82 19.13
C PRO A 355 -19.18 10.02 18.62
N GLU A 356 -18.65 10.87 19.50
CA GLU A 356 -17.87 12.07 19.15
C GLU A 356 -16.37 11.81 19.05
N ALA A 357 -15.87 10.61 19.39
CA ALA A 357 -14.44 10.27 19.32
C ALA A 357 -13.87 10.52 17.90
N PRO A 358 -13.06 11.57 17.71
CA PRO A 358 -12.69 12.03 16.37
C PRO A 358 -11.59 11.16 15.79
N TRP A 359 -11.66 10.91 14.48
CA TRP A 359 -10.55 10.31 13.75
C TRP A 359 -10.00 11.33 12.74
N ASN A 360 -8.78 11.81 13.01
CA ASN A 360 -8.14 12.90 12.26
C ASN A 360 -7.62 12.44 10.89
N VAL A 361 -8.54 12.07 10.00
CA VAL A 361 -8.28 11.76 8.58
C VAL A 361 -8.91 12.86 7.73
N PRO A 362 -8.15 13.54 6.86
CA PRO A 362 -8.72 14.57 6.01
C PRO A 362 -9.79 14.00 5.06
N GLU A 363 -10.91 14.69 4.94
CA GLU A 363 -11.97 14.35 3.98
C GLU A 363 -11.46 14.40 2.54
N ASN A 364 -11.47 13.27 1.83
CA ASN A 364 -11.31 13.31 0.39
C ASN A 364 -12.64 13.72 -0.27
N LYS A 365 -12.74 15.03 -0.55
CA LYS A 365 -13.90 15.66 -1.23
C LYS A 365 -13.82 15.54 -2.76
N THR A 366 -12.78 14.90 -3.29
CA THR A 366 -12.52 14.79 -4.72
C THR A 366 -13.06 13.48 -5.26
N LEU A 367 -14.09 13.56 -6.10
CA LEU A 367 -14.76 12.39 -6.63
C LEU A 367 -14.16 12.02 -7.97
N SER A 368 -13.75 10.77 -8.11
CA SER A 368 -13.38 10.20 -9.40
C SER A 368 -14.01 8.83 -9.58
N MET A 369 -14.48 8.52 -10.78
CA MET A 369 -15.03 7.21 -11.11
C MET A 369 -14.69 6.86 -12.54
N ASN A 370 -14.38 5.60 -12.80
CA ASN A 370 -14.16 5.12 -14.15
C ASN A 370 -15.44 5.30 -15.01
N ALA A 371 -15.28 5.69 -16.29
CA ALA A 371 -16.39 5.97 -17.19
C ALA A 371 -17.32 4.77 -17.41
N ALA A 372 -16.78 3.54 -17.51
CA ALA A 372 -17.60 2.33 -17.63
C ALA A 372 -18.45 2.10 -16.37
N ALA A 373 -17.89 2.38 -15.19
CA ALA A 373 -18.60 2.27 -13.92
C ALA A 373 -19.76 3.27 -13.83
N LEU A 374 -19.55 4.52 -14.28
CA LEU A 374 -20.60 5.53 -14.41
C LEU A 374 -21.70 5.10 -15.40
N LYS A 375 -21.31 4.62 -16.59
CA LYS A 375 -22.27 4.16 -17.63
C LYS A 375 -23.12 3.02 -17.11
N LYS A 376 -22.51 2.07 -16.38
CA LYS A 376 -23.23 0.94 -15.81
C LYS A 376 -24.16 1.38 -14.68
N MET A 377 -23.76 2.30 -13.82
CA MET A 377 -24.63 2.87 -12.79
C MET A 377 -25.81 3.67 -13.35
N ALA A 378 -25.59 4.47 -14.40
CA ALA A 378 -26.66 5.19 -15.09
C ALA A 378 -27.73 4.22 -15.60
N ARG A 379 -27.30 3.15 -16.29
CA ARG A 379 -28.19 2.07 -16.78
C ARG A 379 -28.91 1.33 -15.65
N LEU A 380 -28.21 0.93 -14.58
CA LEU A 380 -28.81 0.20 -13.45
C LEU A 380 -29.86 1.01 -12.68
N LEU A 381 -29.72 2.35 -12.67
CA LEU A 381 -30.67 3.26 -12.03
C LEU A 381 -31.73 3.82 -13.02
N GLY A 382 -31.76 3.35 -14.27
CA GLY A 382 -32.70 3.84 -15.28
C GLY A 382 -32.53 5.32 -15.66
N LYS A 383 -31.34 5.90 -15.41
CA LYS A 383 -31.03 7.31 -15.72
C LYS A 383 -30.26 7.38 -17.05
N GLU A 384 -30.79 8.10 -18.03
CA GLU A 384 -30.07 8.35 -19.29
C GLU A 384 -29.10 9.54 -19.13
N VAL A 385 -27.82 9.33 -19.46
CA VAL A 385 -26.78 10.38 -19.47
C VAL A 385 -25.99 10.31 -20.78
N PRO A 386 -26.57 10.72 -21.93
CA PRO A 386 -26.03 10.41 -23.26
C PRO A 386 -24.61 10.94 -23.50
N LEU A 387 -24.27 12.09 -22.92
CA LEU A 387 -22.93 12.70 -23.06
C LEU A 387 -21.80 11.88 -22.40
N LEU A 388 -22.13 10.88 -21.59
CA LEU A 388 -21.17 9.99 -20.96
C LEU A 388 -20.53 9.01 -21.95
N ASP A 389 -21.19 8.71 -23.06
CA ASP A 389 -20.65 7.85 -24.13
C ASP A 389 -19.47 8.50 -24.89
N ASN A 390 -19.25 9.81 -24.72
CA ASN A 390 -18.06 10.52 -25.23
C ASN A 390 -16.77 10.13 -24.49
N TYR A 391 -16.84 9.46 -23.34
CA TYR A 391 -15.68 9.02 -22.57
C TYR A 391 -15.35 7.56 -22.90
N SER A 392 -14.07 7.29 -23.17
CA SER A 392 -13.55 5.92 -23.24
C SER A 392 -13.82 5.21 -21.91
N ASP A 393 -14.14 3.92 -21.96
CA ASP A 393 -14.35 3.08 -20.78
C ASP A 393 -13.10 2.99 -19.88
N THR A 394 -11.91 3.29 -20.41
CA THR A 394 -10.66 3.43 -19.65
C THR A 394 -10.53 4.75 -18.87
N HIS A 395 -11.28 5.80 -19.23
CA HIS A 395 -11.12 7.12 -18.61
C HIS A 395 -11.54 7.11 -17.13
N ILE A 396 -10.67 7.63 -16.26
CA ILE A 396 -11.01 7.94 -14.87
C ILE A 396 -11.57 9.37 -14.85
N VAL A 397 -12.89 9.49 -14.73
CA VAL A 397 -13.61 10.77 -14.80
C VAL A 397 -13.54 11.45 -13.45
N LEU A 398 -12.99 12.67 -13.41
CA LEU A 398 -12.80 13.48 -12.21
C LEU A 398 -13.87 14.57 -12.14
N CYS A 399 -14.73 14.52 -11.12
CA CYS A 399 -15.74 15.53 -10.84
C CYS A 399 -15.31 16.42 -9.67
N SER A 400 -14.63 17.52 -10.01
CA SER A 400 -14.35 18.60 -9.06
C SER A 400 -15.60 19.43 -8.81
N GLN A 401 -16.20 19.33 -7.61
CA GLN A 401 -17.24 20.27 -7.18
C GLN A 401 -16.72 21.70 -7.03
N ARG A 402 -15.39 21.88 -6.92
CA ARG A 402 -14.75 23.18 -6.95
C ARG A 402 -14.67 23.69 -8.40
N LYS A 403 -15.25 24.88 -8.67
CA LYS A 403 -14.53 25.87 -9.50
C LYS A 403 -13.10 25.85 -8.99
N SER A 404 -12.09 25.63 -9.83
CA SER A 404 -10.72 25.47 -9.30
C SER A 404 -10.39 26.64 -8.38
N LEU A 405 -9.62 26.44 -7.31
CA LEU A 405 -9.27 27.54 -6.41
C LEU A 405 -8.65 28.70 -7.21
N ARG A 406 -7.88 28.36 -8.25
CA ARG A 406 -7.41 29.24 -9.33
C ARG A 406 -8.52 29.98 -10.10
N THR A 407 -9.66 29.39 -10.41
CA THR A 407 -10.82 30.08 -11.03
C THR A 407 -11.53 31.01 -10.05
N HIS A 408 -11.70 30.62 -8.79
CA HIS A 408 -12.31 31.51 -7.79
C HIS A 408 -11.38 32.68 -7.45
N TYR A 409 -10.08 32.42 -7.34
CA TYR A 409 -9.03 33.44 -7.26
C TYR A 409 -8.98 34.31 -8.51
N LEU A 410 -9.08 33.75 -9.72
CA LEU A 410 -9.17 34.54 -10.96
C LEU A 410 -10.45 35.39 -10.99
N ASP A 411 -11.60 34.89 -10.55
CA ASP A 411 -12.84 35.69 -10.44
C ASP A 411 -12.65 36.82 -9.41
N VAL A 412 -12.07 36.56 -8.23
CA VAL A 412 -11.79 37.57 -7.20
C VAL A 412 -10.78 38.61 -7.67
N LYS A 413 -9.66 38.19 -8.26
CA LYS A 413 -8.60 39.04 -8.82
C LYS A 413 -9.10 39.87 -10.00
N ARG A 414 -9.95 39.29 -10.86
CA ARG A 414 -10.56 39.98 -12.01
C ARG A 414 -11.62 40.98 -11.56
N ASN A 415 -12.38 40.69 -10.50
CA ASN A 415 -13.28 41.64 -9.86
C ASN A 415 -12.50 42.80 -9.19
N PHE A 416 -11.39 42.51 -8.51
CA PHE A 416 -10.47 43.53 -7.98
C PHE A 416 -9.90 44.43 -9.09
N GLN A 417 -9.38 43.83 -10.16
CA GLN A 417 -8.85 44.54 -11.32
C GLN A 417 -9.89 45.43 -12.01
N LEU A 418 -11.16 45.00 -12.09
CA LEU A 418 -12.27 45.81 -12.60
C LEU A 418 -12.54 47.04 -11.72
N ILE A 419 -12.47 46.90 -10.40
CA ILE A 419 -12.63 48.01 -9.43
C ILE A 419 -11.46 49.00 -9.55
N ALA A 420 -10.22 48.50 -9.64
CA ALA A 420 -9.04 49.34 -9.87
C ALA A 420 -9.13 50.10 -11.22
N HIS A 421 -9.54 49.45 -12.31
CA HIS A 421 -9.75 50.09 -13.61
C HIS A 421 -10.82 51.20 -13.58
N ALA A 422 -11.91 51.02 -12.83
CA ALA A 422 -12.95 52.03 -12.69
C ALA A 422 -12.44 53.30 -11.97
N PHE A 423 -11.54 53.16 -11.00
CA PHE A 423 -10.97 54.30 -10.26
C PHE A 423 -9.90 55.06 -11.06
N LEU A 424 -9.01 54.34 -11.74
CA LEU A 424 -7.95 54.93 -12.59
C LEU A 424 -8.53 55.82 -13.70
N LYS A 425 -9.71 55.48 -14.22
CA LYS A 425 -10.45 56.27 -15.21
C LYS A 425 -10.81 57.69 -14.74
N ASN A 426 -10.87 57.93 -13.42
CA ASN A 426 -11.32 59.19 -12.84
C ASN A 426 -10.19 60.08 -12.28
N ASN A 427 -8.94 59.60 -12.16
CA ASN A 427 -7.84 60.37 -11.53
C ASN A 427 -6.50 60.26 -12.30
N PRO A 428 -6.37 60.79 -13.53
CA PRO A 428 -5.43 60.26 -14.54
C PRO A 428 -3.92 60.49 -14.32
N TYR A 429 -3.50 61.33 -13.37
CA TYR A 429 -2.17 61.97 -13.40
C TYR A 429 -1.11 61.44 -12.41
N HIS A 430 -1.40 60.39 -11.61
CA HIS A 430 -0.49 59.91 -10.55
C HIS A 430 0.05 58.47 -10.70
N HIS A 431 -0.09 57.86 -11.88
CA HIS A 431 0.12 56.40 -12.06
C HIS A 431 1.50 55.97 -12.57
N THR A 432 2.45 56.88 -12.78
CA THR A 432 3.45 56.68 -13.85
C THR A 432 4.75 55.96 -13.47
N GLN A 433 4.86 55.37 -12.28
CA GLN A 433 6.08 54.64 -11.85
C GLN A 433 5.82 53.37 -11.01
N LEU A 434 4.63 52.79 -11.09
CA LEU A 434 4.21 51.59 -10.34
C LEU A 434 5.33 50.51 -10.36
N PRO A 435 5.70 49.85 -9.24
CA PRO A 435 4.81 49.38 -8.17
C PRO A 435 3.64 48.55 -8.73
N PRO A 436 3.87 47.62 -9.69
CA PRO A 436 3.16 47.69 -10.97
C PRO A 436 1.68 47.36 -10.86
N SER A 437 1.34 46.34 -10.07
CA SER A 437 0.02 45.70 -10.06
C SER A 437 -0.67 45.73 -8.70
N ILE A 438 -1.29 46.83 -8.25
CA ILE A 438 -1.14 48.25 -8.65
C ILE A 438 -1.12 49.03 -7.34
N ARG A 439 -0.18 49.96 -7.12
CA ARG A 439 0.06 50.61 -5.80
C ARG A 439 -1.17 51.18 -5.11
N GLY A 440 -1.57 50.70 -3.93
CA GLY A 440 -1.49 49.31 -3.45
C GLY A 440 -2.92 48.81 -3.25
N GLU A 441 -3.40 47.95 -4.14
CA GLU A 441 -4.65 48.17 -4.89
C GLU A 441 -5.83 48.86 -4.16
N ILE A 442 -6.01 50.20 -4.17
CA ILE A 442 -5.06 51.32 -4.31
C ILE A 442 -5.40 52.33 -3.21
N ALA A 443 -4.89 52.16 -1.98
CA ALA A 443 -5.25 53.02 -0.83
C ALA A 443 -6.78 53.23 -0.68
N LEU A 444 -7.53 52.25 -1.16
CA LEU A 444 -8.97 52.24 -1.36
C LEU A 444 -9.50 51.14 -0.44
N THR A 445 -10.41 51.43 0.48
CA THR A 445 -11.41 52.50 0.40
C THR A 445 -11.18 53.72 1.31
N ILE A 446 -10.02 54.39 1.19
CA ILE A 446 -9.77 55.83 1.45
C ILE A 446 -9.97 56.37 2.90
N ASN A 447 -10.50 55.61 3.86
CA ASN A 447 -10.84 56.10 5.21
C ASN A 447 -10.19 55.38 6.41
N GLU A 448 -9.31 54.38 6.22
CA GLU A 448 -8.70 53.61 7.32
C GLU A 448 -7.29 54.09 7.69
N SER A 449 -6.90 53.96 8.95
CA SER A 449 -5.58 54.41 9.46
C SER A 449 -4.46 53.38 9.22
N PRO A 450 -3.17 53.80 9.23
CA PRO A 450 -2.03 52.90 9.01
C PRO A 450 -1.96 51.72 9.98
N ASP A 451 -2.31 51.91 11.25
CA ASP A 451 -2.27 50.83 12.25
C ASP A 451 -3.46 49.86 12.13
N GLU A 452 -4.64 50.35 11.73
CA GLU A 452 -5.79 49.49 11.38
C GLU A 452 -5.47 48.62 10.16
N PHE A 453 -4.80 49.18 9.15
CA PHE A 453 -4.32 48.43 7.99
C PHE A 453 -3.32 47.34 8.39
N VAL A 454 -2.32 47.65 9.23
CA VAL A 454 -1.35 46.64 9.69
C VAL A 454 -2.04 45.54 10.48
N ALA A 455 -2.95 45.86 11.39
CA ALA A 455 -3.72 44.86 12.13
C ALA A 455 -4.57 43.95 11.20
N ALA A 456 -5.15 44.51 10.12
CA ALA A 456 -5.88 43.74 9.13
C ALA A 456 -4.97 42.82 8.29
N VAL A 457 -3.75 43.25 7.96
CA VAL A 457 -2.74 42.42 7.30
C VAL A 457 -2.22 41.33 8.24
N GLU A 458 -1.93 41.63 9.50
CA GLU A 458 -1.52 40.66 10.52
C GLU A 458 -2.62 39.60 10.77
N SER A 459 -3.90 40.00 10.77
CA SER A 459 -5.02 39.04 10.84
C SER A 459 -5.10 38.12 9.61
N LYS A 460 -4.74 38.62 8.41
CA LYS A 460 -4.66 37.77 7.20
C LYS A 460 -3.45 36.84 7.22
N ILE A 461 -2.28 37.34 7.62
CA ILE A 461 -1.05 36.57 7.85
C ILE A 461 -1.35 35.40 8.79
N LEU A 462 -1.94 35.67 9.95
CA LEU A 462 -2.30 34.64 10.92
C LEU A 462 -3.22 33.57 10.31
N LYS A 463 -4.30 33.97 9.62
CA LYS A 463 -5.24 33.04 8.97
C LYS A 463 -4.60 32.21 7.86
N PHE A 464 -3.70 32.79 7.06
CA PHE A 464 -2.98 32.03 6.03
C PHE A 464 -1.97 31.07 6.66
N SER A 465 -1.25 31.46 7.71
CA SER A 465 -0.34 30.57 8.44
C SER A 465 -1.10 29.41 9.11
N GLU A 466 -2.21 29.67 9.79
CA GLU A 466 -3.09 28.64 10.36
C GLU A 466 -3.60 27.67 9.27
N SER A 467 -4.01 28.22 8.12
CA SER A 467 -4.48 27.41 6.98
C SER A 467 -3.35 26.65 6.27
N ALA A 468 -2.12 27.18 6.27
CA ALA A 468 -0.94 26.52 5.72
C ALA A 468 -0.51 25.32 6.59
N VAL A 469 -0.57 25.45 7.92
CA VAL A 469 -0.36 24.33 8.86
C VAL A 469 -1.40 23.23 8.62
N ASP A 470 -2.69 23.58 8.54
CA ASP A 470 -3.77 22.65 8.22
C ASP A 470 -3.57 21.94 6.86
N ILE A 471 -3.11 22.64 5.82
CA ILE A 471 -2.81 22.02 4.52
C ILE A 471 -1.55 21.14 4.59
N GLN A 472 -0.53 21.52 5.34
CA GLN A 472 0.68 20.72 5.53
C GLN A 472 0.34 19.39 6.21
N GLU A 473 -0.38 19.41 7.33
CA GLU A 473 -0.84 18.20 8.05
C GLU A 473 -1.73 17.30 7.15
N LYS A 474 -2.58 17.91 6.33
CA LYS A 474 -3.40 17.19 5.33
C LYS A 474 -2.54 16.55 4.26
N THR A 475 -1.52 17.25 3.78
CA THR A 475 -0.61 16.76 2.74
C THR A 475 0.24 15.61 3.26
N GLU A 476 0.82 15.73 4.45
CA GLU A 476 1.56 14.64 5.11
C GLU A 476 0.69 13.41 5.37
N THR A 477 -0.60 13.61 5.67
CA THR A 477 -1.55 12.50 5.83
C THR A 477 -1.92 11.86 4.49
N MET A 478 -2.14 12.65 3.43
CA MET A 478 -2.36 12.11 2.08
C MET A 478 -1.11 11.42 1.51
N ASP A 479 0.10 11.94 1.77
CA ASP A 479 1.38 11.33 1.36
C ASP A 479 1.56 9.96 2.04
N ARG A 480 1.21 9.82 3.33
CA ARG A 480 1.19 8.53 4.04
C ARG A 480 0.21 7.53 3.39
N ILE A 481 -1.02 7.96 3.08
CA ILE A 481 -2.02 7.10 2.43
C ILE A 481 -1.60 6.73 1.00
N LEU A 482 -0.96 7.65 0.27
CA LEU A 482 -0.39 7.40 -1.06
C LEU A 482 0.71 6.33 -0.99
N ASN A 483 1.61 6.40 -0.02
CA ASN A 483 2.68 5.41 0.16
C ASN A 483 2.12 4.03 0.54
N ALA A 484 1.12 3.96 1.41
CA ALA A 484 0.39 2.72 1.69
C ALA A 484 -0.32 2.17 0.43
N THR A 485 -0.94 3.04 -0.37
CA THR A 485 -1.60 2.68 -1.63
C THR A 485 -0.61 2.15 -2.66
N LYS A 486 0.58 2.76 -2.79
CA LYS A 486 1.67 2.27 -3.66
C LYS A 486 2.16 0.87 -3.26
N LYS A 487 2.28 0.61 -1.96
CA LYS A 487 2.67 -0.71 -1.42
C LYS A 487 1.61 -1.78 -1.73
N GLU A 488 0.34 -1.48 -1.51
CA GLU A 488 -0.77 -2.41 -1.80
C GLU A 488 -0.99 -2.59 -3.32
N PHE A 489 -0.75 -1.55 -4.12
CA PHE A 489 -0.69 -1.64 -5.58
C PHE A 489 0.39 -2.61 -6.06
N TYR A 490 1.61 -2.55 -5.50
CA TYR A 490 2.67 -3.51 -5.75
C TYR A 490 2.23 -4.95 -5.39
N GLY A 491 1.55 -5.11 -4.24
CA GLY A 491 0.94 -6.38 -3.83
C GLY A 491 -0.12 -6.90 -4.81
N ALA A 492 -0.90 -6.02 -5.45
CA ALA A 492 -1.84 -6.42 -6.50
C ALA A 492 -1.13 -6.78 -7.83
N GLU A 493 -0.07 -6.06 -8.22
CA GLU A 493 0.75 -6.40 -9.41
C GLU A 493 1.46 -7.76 -9.27
N ALA A 494 1.71 -8.23 -8.04
CA ALA A 494 2.25 -9.58 -7.78
C ALA A 494 1.41 -10.69 -8.44
N ASN A 495 0.07 -10.61 -8.37
CA ASN A 495 -0.82 -11.61 -8.94
C ASN A 495 -0.69 -11.69 -10.47
N LEU A 496 -0.61 -10.53 -11.12
CA LEU A 496 -0.37 -10.43 -12.56
C LEU A 496 1.00 -10.99 -12.96
N ALA A 497 2.06 -10.61 -12.23
CA ALA A 497 3.40 -11.13 -12.46
C ALA A 497 3.45 -12.67 -12.29
N VAL A 498 2.78 -13.20 -11.27
CA VAL A 498 2.57 -14.64 -11.06
C VAL A 498 1.94 -15.34 -12.27
N LEU A 499 0.91 -14.75 -12.88
CA LEU A 499 0.25 -15.32 -14.07
C LEU A 499 1.17 -15.34 -15.29
N PHE A 500 1.96 -14.28 -15.51
CA PHE A 500 2.97 -14.25 -16.57
C PHE A 500 4.06 -15.29 -16.34
N VAL A 501 4.54 -15.42 -15.10
CA VAL A 501 5.55 -16.40 -14.71
C VAL A 501 5.05 -17.83 -14.93
N ARG A 502 3.78 -18.14 -14.61
CA ARG A 502 3.16 -19.43 -15.00
C ARG A 502 3.23 -19.66 -16.51
N SER A 503 2.96 -18.66 -17.34
CA SER A 503 3.04 -18.80 -18.81
C SER A 503 4.43 -19.16 -19.31
N ILE A 504 5.49 -18.65 -18.67
CA ILE A 504 6.90 -19.00 -18.95
C ILE A 504 7.16 -20.45 -18.51
N ILE A 505 6.76 -20.78 -17.28
CA ILE A 505 7.02 -22.08 -16.66
C ILE A 505 6.29 -23.21 -17.38
N GLU A 506 5.08 -22.96 -17.87
CA GLU A 506 4.24 -23.97 -18.52
C GLU A 506 4.71 -24.34 -19.94
N ASP A 507 5.54 -23.50 -20.57
CA ASP A 507 6.16 -23.78 -21.86
C ASP A 507 6.99 -25.08 -21.81
N LYS A 508 6.70 -26.00 -22.74
CA LYS A 508 7.38 -27.31 -22.83
C LYS A 508 8.87 -27.17 -23.16
N SER A 509 9.27 -26.13 -23.89
CA SER A 509 10.68 -25.86 -24.19
C SER A 509 11.43 -25.52 -22.89
N PHE A 510 10.91 -24.56 -22.13
CA PHE A 510 11.42 -24.15 -20.83
C PHE A 510 11.52 -25.31 -19.83
N LYS A 511 10.44 -26.10 -19.65
CA LYS A 511 10.47 -27.27 -18.73
C LYS A 511 11.58 -28.24 -19.08
N ASN A 512 11.71 -28.59 -20.36
CA ASN A 512 12.73 -29.52 -20.84
C ASN A 512 14.15 -28.96 -20.67
N GLU A 513 14.33 -27.66 -20.89
CA GLU A 513 15.62 -26.99 -20.77
C GLU A 513 16.05 -26.84 -19.31
N HIS A 514 15.14 -26.38 -18.43
CA HIS A 514 15.36 -26.27 -16.98
C HIS A 514 15.78 -27.62 -16.38
N ILE A 515 15.07 -28.72 -16.69
CA ILE A 515 15.42 -30.07 -16.21
C ILE A 515 16.81 -30.49 -16.69
N LYS A 516 17.14 -30.28 -17.97
CA LYS A 516 18.46 -30.65 -18.54
C LYS A 516 19.60 -29.82 -17.94
N LYS A 517 19.37 -28.52 -17.70
CA LYS A 517 20.38 -27.57 -17.23
C LYS A 517 20.55 -27.55 -15.71
N LYS A 518 19.60 -28.08 -14.93
CA LYS A 518 19.59 -28.01 -13.46
C LYS A 518 20.93 -28.38 -12.81
N ASN A 519 21.51 -29.52 -13.19
CA ASN A 519 22.77 -29.99 -12.60
C ASN A 519 24.00 -29.14 -12.99
N LEU A 520 23.93 -28.38 -14.09
CA LEU A 520 24.97 -27.41 -14.47
C LEU A 520 24.78 -26.10 -13.70
N MET A 521 23.55 -25.62 -13.59
CA MET A 521 23.21 -24.41 -12.80
C MET A 521 23.55 -24.56 -11.31
N MET A 522 23.45 -25.78 -10.76
CA MET A 522 23.90 -26.06 -9.38
C MET A 522 25.42 -25.94 -9.22
N LYS A 523 26.21 -26.09 -10.29
CA LYS A 523 27.69 -26.10 -10.27
C LYS A 523 28.35 -24.83 -10.77
N ASP A 524 27.66 -24.03 -11.59
CA ASP A 524 28.17 -22.77 -12.14
C ASP A 524 27.09 -21.68 -12.11
N GLY A 525 27.32 -20.68 -11.26
CA GLY A 525 26.45 -19.52 -11.11
C GLY A 525 26.36 -18.64 -12.37
N ASN A 526 27.41 -18.62 -13.21
CA ASN A 526 27.35 -17.90 -14.49
C ASN A 526 26.41 -18.61 -15.47
N TYR A 527 26.41 -19.94 -15.46
CA TYR A 527 25.48 -20.75 -16.26
C TYR A 527 24.03 -20.56 -15.80
N PHE A 528 23.80 -20.45 -14.50
CA PHE A 528 22.51 -20.05 -13.93
C PHE A 528 22.09 -18.65 -14.40
N CYS A 529 22.93 -17.63 -14.21
CA CYS A 529 22.64 -16.26 -14.62
C CYS A 529 22.33 -16.15 -16.11
N ASN A 530 23.15 -16.75 -16.97
CA ASN A 530 22.91 -16.78 -18.42
C ASN A 530 21.57 -17.44 -18.77
N PHE A 531 21.17 -18.50 -18.06
CA PHE A 531 19.86 -19.13 -18.26
C PHE A 531 18.70 -18.21 -17.86
N ILE A 532 18.79 -17.52 -16.70
CA ILE A 532 17.77 -16.57 -16.25
C ILE A 532 17.65 -15.38 -17.20
N VAL A 533 18.78 -14.70 -17.47
CA VAL A 533 18.84 -13.50 -18.33
C VAL A 533 18.29 -13.81 -19.72
N SER A 534 18.80 -14.85 -20.39
CA SER A 534 18.31 -15.21 -21.72
C SER A 534 16.85 -15.69 -21.72
N THR A 535 16.35 -16.35 -20.66
CA THR A 535 14.92 -16.72 -20.60
C THR A 535 14.03 -15.48 -20.52
N ILE A 536 14.39 -14.52 -19.66
CA ILE A 536 13.65 -13.28 -19.49
C ILE A 536 13.72 -12.42 -20.75
N GLU A 537 14.90 -12.19 -21.33
CA GLU A 537 15.07 -11.43 -22.58
C GLU A 537 14.30 -12.05 -23.76
N ASN A 538 14.32 -13.38 -23.90
CA ASN A 538 13.52 -14.09 -24.91
C ASN A 538 12.01 -13.97 -24.64
N TYR A 539 11.58 -13.77 -23.40
CA TYR A 539 10.19 -13.50 -23.07
C TYR A 539 9.78 -12.06 -23.45
N ILE A 540 10.58 -11.05 -23.08
CA ILE A 540 10.32 -9.63 -23.41
C ILE A 540 10.29 -9.42 -24.93
N SER A 541 11.24 -10.00 -25.67
CA SER A 541 11.32 -9.80 -27.12
C SER A 541 10.08 -10.31 -27.86
N LYS A 542 9.40 -11.31 -27.30
CA LYS A 542 8.09 -11.81 -27.76
C LYS A 542 6.90 -11.03 -27.18
N ASN A 543 7.13 -10.26 -26.12
CA ASN A 543 6.11 -9.63 -25.28
C ASN A 543 6.55 -8.22 -24.83
N SER A 544 6.66 -7.27 -25.77
CA SER A 544 7.18 -5.92 -25.49
C SER A 544 6.42 -5.16 -24.39
N TRP A 545 5.11 -5.45 -24.24
CA TRP A 545 4.24 -4.96 -23.18
C TRP A 545 4.66 -5.40 -21.76
N ALA A 546 5.44 -6.48 -21.63
CA ALA A 546 5.89 -7.02 -20.36
C ALA A 546 7.08 -6.25 -19.76
N SER A 547 7.73 -5.39 -20.57
CA SER A 547 8.84 -4.52 -20.13
C SER A 547 8.46 -3.64 -18.94
N THR A 548 7.20 -3.19 -18.85
CA THR A 548 6.70 -2.37 -17.74
C THR A 548 6.67 -3.14 -16.42
N MET A 549 6.30 -4.42 -16.43
CA MET A 549 6.18 -5.29 -15.26
C MET A 549 7.42 -6.17 -15.01
N ILE A 550 8.52 -5.92 -15.72
CA ILE A 550 9.64 -6.85 -15.80
C ILE A 550 10.28 -7.17 -14.45
N THR A 551 10.46 -6.16 -13.59
CA THR A 551 11.04 -6.30 -12.24
C THR A 551 10.24 -7.30 -11.39
N HIS A 552 8.90 -7.26 -11.51
CA HIS A 552 8.02 -8.19 -10.81
C HIS A 552 8.08 -9.57 -11.46
N ILE A 553 7.98 -9.67 -12.79
CA ILE A 553 8.04 -10.96 -13.52
C ILE A 553 9.33 -11.71 -13.19
N VAL A 554 10.47 -11.02 -13.21
CA VAL A 554 11.78 -11.55 -12.82
C VAL A 554 11.77 -12.07 -11.37
N LYS A 555 11.29 -11.25 -10.43
CA LYS A 555 11.25 -11.58 -8.99
C LYS A 555 10.46 -12.87 -8.73
N TYR A 556 9.28 -13.01 -9.34
CA TYR A 556 8.45 -14.21 -9.24
C TYR A 556 9.02 -15.41 -10.00
N PHE A 557 9.66 -15.18 -11.16
CA PHE A 557 10.33 -16.22 -11.95
C PHE A 557 11.51 -16.82 -11.19
N LEU A 558 12.33 -15.99 -10.56
CA LEU A 558 13.44 -16.42 -9.70
C LEU A 558 12.95 -17.12 -8.45
N ALA A 559 11.92 -16.60 -7.77
CA ALA A 559 11.27 -17.28 -6.64
C ALA A 559 10.79 -18.70 -7.00
N PHE A 560 10.29 -18.90 -8.23
CA PHE A 560 9.92 -20.23 -8.72
C PHE A 560 11.14 -21.11 -9.04
N ILE A 561 12.11 -20.59 -9.80
CA ILE A 561 13.30 -21.37 -10.19
C ILE A 561 14.08 -21.85 -8.95
N MET A 562 14.20 -21.01 -7.93
CA MET A 562 15.01 -21.29 -6.74
C MET A 562 14.44 -22.41 -5.86
N GLN A 563 13.19 -22.82 -6.06
CA GLN A 563 12.63 -24.06 -5.50
C GLN A 563 13.40 -25.32 -5.96
N SER A 564 14.09 -25.24 -7.10
CA SER A 564 14.99 -26.31 -7.57
C SER A 564 16.38 -26.26 -6.95
N PHE A 565 16.72 -25.18 -6.24
CA PHE A 565 18.04 -24.88 -5.69
C PHE A 565 17.98 -24.37 -4.23
N PRO A 566 17.20 -24.98 -3.32
CA PRO A 566 17.14 -24.53 -1.93
C PRO A 566 18.50 -24.71 -1.24
N LEU A 567 18.75 -23.91 -0.20
CA LEU A 567 20.02 -23.88 0.53
C LEU A 567 20.51 -25.28 0.94
N GLN A 568 19.61 -26.12 1.45
CA GLN A 568 19.94 -27.50 1.84
C GLN A 568 20.45 -28.35 0.66
N ALA A 569 19.81 -28.26 -0.51
CA ALA A 569 20.23 -29.02 -1.69
C ALA A 569 21.57 -28.52 -2.26
N PHE A 570 21.86 -27.22 -2.11
CA PHE A 570 23.16 -26.65 -2.44
C PHE A 570 24.25 -27.12 -1.46
N ALA A 571 23.95 -27.16 -0.16
CA ALA A 571 24.84 -27.69 0.89
C ALA A 571 25.09 -29.20 0.75
N ASP A 572 24.12 -29.96 0.26
CA ASP A 572 24.27 -31.39 -0.04
C ASP A 572 25.09 -31.63 -1.32
N ALA A 573 25.05 -30.70 -2.28
CA ALA A 573 25.88 -30.72 -3.48
C ALA A 573 27.33 -30.28 -3.24
N HIS A 574 27.58 -29.51 -2.17
CA HIS A 574 28.89 -28.95 -1.77
C HIS A 574 29.20 -29.28 -0.29
N PRO A 575 29.49 -30.56 0.05
CA PRO A 575 29.71 -30.98 1.45
C PRO A 575 30.86 -30.25 2.17
N GLU A 576 31.82 -29.71 1.43
CA GLU A 576 32.92 -28.88 1.93
C GLU A 576 32.43 -27.63 2.68
N LEU A 577 31.27 -27.07 2.31
CA LEU A 577 30.72 -25.88 2.96
C LEU A 577 30.22 -26.17 4.39
N LYS A 578 29.73 -27.39 4.64
CA LYS A 578 29.34 -27.82 6.00
C LYS A 578 30.55 -27.93 6.93
N VAL A 579 31.70 -28.33 6.38
CA VAL A 579 32.98 -28.36 7.13
C VAL A 579 33.46 -26.94 7.40
N LEU A 580 33.28 -26.02 6.45
CA LEU A 580 33.62 -24.60 6.61
C LEU A 580 32.78 -23.93 7.72
N ASP A 581 31.44 -24.12 7.73
CA ASP A 581 30.57 -23.62 8.80
C ASP A 581 30.92 -24.23 10.18
N GLN A 582 31.32 -25.51 10.24
CA GLN A 582 31.80 -26.11 11.49
C GLN A 582 33.07 -25.42 12.00
N LYS A 583 34.09 -25.23 11.15
CA LYS A 583 35.31 -24.50 11.52
C LYS A 583 35.01 -23.07 11.98
N PHE A 584 34.06 -22.41 11.32
CA PHE A 584 33.62 -21.07 11.72
C PHE A 584 33.01 -21.05 13.11
N ALA A 585 32.09 -21.97 13.41
CA ALA A 585 31.48 -22.10 14.73
C ALA A 585 32.51 -22.36 15.84
N GLU A 586 33.59 -23.10 15.52
CA GLU A 586 34.71 -23.37 16.44
C GLU A 586 35.66 -22.15 16.64
N ARG A 587 35.81 -21.27 15.64
CA ARG A 587 36.75 -20.12 15.68
C ARG A 587 36.11 -18.76 16.02
N LYS A 588 34.82 -18.56 15.78
CA LYS A 588 34.17 -17.22 15.77
C LYS A 588 34.40 -16.37 17.03
N GLU A 589 34.41 -16.99 18.21
CA GLU A 589 34.66 -16.34 19.51
C GLU A 589 36.10 -15.86 19.69
N ASN A 590 37.05 -16.49 19.01
CA ASN A 590 38.44 -16.08 19.01
C ASN A 590 38.65 -14.95 17.98
N GLU A 591 37.96 -15.01 16.83
CA GLU A 591 38.06 -13.95 15.83
C GLU A 591 37.44 -12.63 16.30
N LEU A 592 36.28 -12.65 16.98
CA LEU A 592 35.74 -11.43 17.62
C LEU A 592 36.78 -10.77 18.55
N LYS A 593 37.45 -11.58 19.40
CA LYS A 593 38.52 -11.10 20.30
C LYS A 593 39.77 -10.64 19.56
N ASN A 594 40.10 -11.23 18.41
CA ASN A 594 41.21 -10.77 17.56
C ASN A 594 40.88 -9.41 16.94
N ILE A 595 39.65 -9.20 16.45
CA ILE A 595 39.21 -7.91 15.90
C ILE A 595 39.20 -6.84 17.01
N GLU A 596 38.65 -7.14 18.20
CA GLU A 596 38.72 -6.27 19.38
C GLU A 596 40.16 -5.88 19.75
N LYS A 597 41.07 -6.85 19.75
CA LYS A 597 42.49 -6.67 20.11
C LYS A 597 43.30 -5.91 19.06
N ASN A 598 42.94 -6.02 17.78
CA ASN A 598 43.57 -5.28 16.69
C ASN A 598 43.16 -3.80 16.67
N GLY A 599 42.11 -3.43 17.41
CA GLY A 599 41.72 -2.05 17.69
C GLY A 599 40.66 -1.53 16.73
N TYR A 600 39.49 -1.20 17.28
CA TYR A 600 38.47 -0.41 16.58
C TYR A 600 38.80 1.08 16.63
N ASP A 601 38.24 1.84 15.68
CA ASP A 601 38.04 3.27 15.86
C ASP A 601 37.18 3.57 17.10
N GLU A 602 37.38 4.74 17.74
CA GLU A 602 36.69 5.07 19.00
C GLU A 602 35.17 5.18 18.83
N LYS A 603 34.68 5.59 17.64
CA LYS A 603 33.24 5.67 17.34
C LYS A 603 32.63 4.27 17.21
N VAL A 604 33.34 3.36 16.55
CA VAL A 604 32.96 1.94 16.42
C VAL A 604 32.94 1.26 17.79
N ALA A 605 34.01 1.43 18.59
CA ALA A 605 34.09 0.87 19.94
C ALA A 605 33.00 1.38 20.91
N LYS A 606 32.45 2.57 20.67
CA LYS A 606 31.30 3.10 21.42
C LYS A 606 29.98 2.49 20.98
N LEU A 607 29.78 2.27 19.67
CA LEU A 607 28.56 1.68 19.14
C LEU A 607 28.45 0.19 19.53
N LEU A 608 29.55 -0.56 19.43
CA LEU A 608 29.62 -1.98 19.77
C LEU A 608 29.52 -2.30 21.28
N LYS A 609 29.56 -1.30 22.17
CA LYS A 609 29.36 -1.49 23.63
C LYS A 609 27.90 -1.71 24.04
N SER A 610 26.96 -1.62 23.10
CA SER A 610 25.53 -1.79 23.36
C SER A 610 25.00 -2.97 22.57
N ASP A 611 25.00 -4.15 23.18
CA ASP A 611 24.53 -5.41 22.56
C ASP A 611 23.12 -5.29 21.94
N ILE A 612 22.29 -4.42 22.52
CA ILE A 612 20.91 -4.19 22.08
C ILE A 612 20.84 -3.40 20.76
N ILE A 613 21.79 -2.49 20.49
CA ILE A 613 21.66 -1.52 19.39
C ILE A 613 21.68 -2.18 18.01
N LEU A 614 22.40 -3.31 17.86
CA LEU A 614 22.46 -4.08 16.62
C LEU A 614 21.31 -5.07 16.45
N THR A 615 20.41 -5.23 17.43
CA THR A 615 19.29 -6.19 17.38
C THR A 615 18.43 -6.09 16.10
N PRO A 616 18.06 -4.89 15.61
CA PRO A 616 17.28 -4.78 14.37
C PRO A 616 18.04 -5.32 13.14
N ALA A 617 19.33 -5.02 13.03
CA ALA A 617 20.18 -5.53 11.94
C ALA A 617 20.40 -7.05 12.06
N LEU A 618 20.64 -7.56 13.28
CA LEU A 618 20.77 -9.01 13.54
C LEU A 618 19.49 -9.77 13.18
N ASN A 619 18.32 -9.20 13.45
CA ASN A 619 17.03 -9.77 13.05
C ASN A 619 16.85 -9.80 11.53
N ALA A 620 17.33 -8.80 10.79
CA ALA A 620 17.33 -8.81 9.33
C ALA A 620 18.29 -9.88 8.77
N VAL A 621 19.50 -10.04 9.33
CA VAL A 621 20.42 -11.13 8.95
C VAL A 621 19.81 -12.52 9.25
N LEU A 622 19.13 -12.69 10.39
CA LEU A 622 18.44 -13.94 10.69
C LEU A 622 17.28 -14.18 9.70
N SER A 623 16.51 -13.15 9.38
CA SER A 623 15.38 -13.23 8.44
C SER A 623 15.84 -13.62 7.04
N SER A 624 17.00 -13.14 6.58
CA SER A 624 17.55 -13.49 5.26
C SER A 624 17.78 -15.00 5.08
N HIS A 625 18.11 -15.72 6.16
CA HIS A 625 18.32 -17.17 6.18
C HIS A 625 17.02 -17.99 6.18
N LEU A 626 15.88 -17.37 6.54
CA LEU A 626 14.57 -18.01 6.50
C LEU A 626 13.95 -18.00 5.09
N TYR A 627 14.57 -17.31 4.13
CA TYR A 627 14.02 -17.09 2.80
C TYR A 627 14.70 -18.00 1.78
N GLU A 628 13.93 -18.89 1.13
CA GLU A 628 14.43 -19.73 0.03
C GLU A 628 14.53 -18.99 -1.32
N ASN A 629 14.63 -17.64 -1.30
CA ASN A 629 14.77 -16.79 -2.47
C ASN A 629 15.98 -15.85 -2.31
N PRO A 630 17.07 -16.05 -3.09
CA PRO A 630 18.28 -15.26 -3.00
C PRO A 630 18.07 -13.75 -3.15
N ILE A 631 17.11 -13.27 -3.95
CA ILE A 631 16.87 -11.83 -4.08
C ILE A 631 16.32 -11.24 -2.78
N GLU A 632 15.45 -11.97 -2.08
CA GLU A 632 14.80 -11.48 -0.86
C GLU A 632 15.75 -11.63 0.33
N SER A 633 16.49 -12.74 0.39
CA SER A 633 17.66 -12.89 1.25
C SER A 633 18.62 -11.71 1.07
N SER A 634 18.95 -11.35 -0.17
CA SER A 634 19.78 -10.20 -0.49
C SER A 634 19.19 -8.87 0.01
N LEU A 635 17.91 -8.60 -0.19
CA LEU A 635 17.26 -7.38 0.31
C LEU A 635 17.30 -7.27 1.84
N GLN A 636 17.21 -8.39 2.57
CA GLN A 636 17.40 -8.39 4.02
C GLN A 636 18.85 -8.17 4.45
N ILE A 637 19.84 -8.66 3.69
CA ILE A 637 21.25 -8.35 3.93
C ILE A 637 21.53 -6.86 3.67
N VAL A 638 20.98 -6.29 2.59
CA VAL A 638 21.05 -4.84 2.32
C VAL A 638 20.44 -4.05 3.48
N LEU A 639 19.21 -4.39 3.90
CA LEU A 639 18.56 -3.77 5.05
C LEU A 639 19.41 -3.84 6.33
N ALA A 640 20.06 -4.99 6.60
CA ALA A 640 20.91 -5.16 7.76
C ALA A 640 22.16 -4.24 7.71
N VAL A 641 22.79 -4.10 6.54
CA VAL A 641 23.94 -3.20 6.34
C VAL A 641 23.52 -1.74 6.43
N SER A 642 22.46 -1.34 5.73
CA SER A 642 21.90 0.02 5.80
C SER A 642 21.49 0.40 7.22
N THR A 643 20.89 -0.52 7.99
CA THR A 643 20.56 -0.29 9.41
C THR A 643 21.82 0.02 10.25
N VAL A 644 22.95 -0.63 9.97
CA VAL A 644 24.22 -0.36 10.68
C VAL A 644 24.80 1.00 10.27
N GLU A 645 24.72 1.36 9.00
CA GLU A 645 25.12 2.68 8.47
C GLU A 645 24.25 3.80 9.04
N ASP A 646 22.93 3.60 9.11
CA ASP A 646 21.95 4.52 9.71
C ASP A 646 22.19 4.69 11.21
N LEU A 647 22.47 3.62 11.96
CA LEU A 647 22.79 3.70 13.39
C LEU A 647 24.07 4.48 13.65
N PHE A 648 25.09 4.30 12.81
CA PHE A 648 26.33 5.09 12.90
C PHE A 648 26.06 6.56 12.56
N THR A 649 25.34 6.82 11.47
CA THR A 649 24.99 8.17 11.00
C THR A 649 24.12 8.91 12.01
N PHE A 650 23.15 8.24 12.63
CA PHE A 650 22.33 8.79 13.71
C PHE A 650 23.15 9.17 14.95
N GLN A 651 24.13 8.34 15.31
CA GLN A 651 24.94 8.56 16.51
C GLN A 651 26.04 9.63 16.33
N TYR A 652 26.54 9.84 15.11
CA TYR A 652 27.70 10.71 14.83
C TYR A 652 27.44 11.84 13.83
N ASN A 653 26.27 11.88 13.18
CA ASN A 653 25.87 12.85 12.16
C ASN A 653 26.81 12.88 10.92
N GLU A 654 27.38 11.73 10.58
CA GLU A 654 28.25 11.48 9.42
C GLU A 654 28.18 9.99 9.03
N PRO A 655 28.29 9.63 7.74
CA PRO A 655 28.33 8.23 7.31
C PRO A 655 29.66 7.55 7.71
N PRO A 656 29.68 6.23 7.95
CA PRO A 656 30.90 5.51 8.31
C PRO A 656 31.90 5.41 7.13
N GLU A 657 33.18 5.59 7.41
CA GLU A 657 34.26 5.27 6.47
C GLU A 657 34.49 3.74 6.36
N GLY A 658 35.14 3.26 5.30
CA GLY A 658 35.32 1.81 5.06
C GLY A 658 36.09 1.06 6.16
N ASN A 659 37.01 1.73 6.85
CA ASN A 659 37.71 1.24 8.04
C ASN A 659 36.83 1.16 9.30
N GLN A 660 35.68 1.85 9.32
CA GLN A 660 34.67 1.80 10.39
C GLN A 660 33.54 0.83 10.05
N LEU A 661 33.10 0.82 8.79
CA LEU A 661 32.04 -0.05 8.29
C LEU A 661 32.44 -1.54 8.33
N MET A 662 33.65 -1.90 7.89
CA MET A 662 34.08 -3.31 7.85
C MET A 662 34.10 -3.97 9.24
N PRO A 663 34.64 -3.37 10.32
CA PRO A 663 34.54 -3.93 11.66
C PRO A 663 33.10 -4.02 12.21
N LEU A 664 32.22 -3.08 11.85
CA LEU A 664 30.80 -3.13 12.23
C LEU A 664 30.07 -4.29 11.53
N MET A 665 30.29 -4.45 10.23
CA MET A 665 29.78 -5.59 9.45
C MET A 665 30.33 -6.92 9.98
N ALA A 666 31.63 -6.99 10.33
CA ALA A 666 32.21 -8.19 10.91
C ALA A 666 31.55 -8.56 12.25
N ASN A 667 31.33 -7.59 13.14
CA ASN A 667 30.58 -7.84 14.37
C ASN A 667 29.15 -8.31 14.08
N LEU A 668 28.42 -7.63 13.19
CA LEU A 668 27.06 -8.01 12.78
C LEU A 668 26.96 -9.47 12.30
N PHE A 669 27.82 -9.88 11.35
CA PHE A 669 27.72 -11.21 10.76
C PHE A 669 28.30 -12.31 11.64
N ILE A 670 29.33 -12.03 12.47
CA ILE A 670 29.93 -13.04 13.35
C ILE A 670 29.06 -13.29 14.60
N THR A 671 28.42 -12.24 15.14
CA THR A 671 27.48 -12.36 16.28
C THR A 671 26.07 -12.83 15.85
N SER A 672 25.79 -12.89 14.54
CA SER A 672 24.51 -13.34 14.02
C SER A 672 24.12 -14.75 14.52
N PRO A 673 22.86 -14.96 14.93
CA PRO A 673 22.34 -16.29 15.30
C PRO A 673 22.05 -17.20 14.08
N ALA A 674 22.53 -16.83 12.89
CA ALA A 674 22.40 -17.62 11.67
C ALA A 674 23.00 -19.05 11.81
N PRO A 675 22.28 -20.11 11.37
CA PRO A 675 22.70 -21.49 11.63
C PRO A 675 23.80 -22.04 10.70
N SER A 676 23.99 -21.45 9.52
CA SER A 676 24.99 -21.87 8.51
C SER A 676 25.43 -20.69 7.63
N PRO A 677 26.01 -19.64 8.24
CA PRO A 677 26.22 -18.35 7.59
C PRO A 677 27.14 -18.41 6.37
N LEU A 678 28.15 -19.29 6.35
CA LEU A 678 29.09 -19.39 5.22
C LEU A 678 28.52 -20.22 4.08
N THR A 679 27.80 -21.32 4.36
CA THR A 679 27.05 -22.04 3.32
C THR A 679 25.97 -21.14 2.70
N PHE A 680 25.23 -20.37 3.52
CA PHE A 680 24.24 -19.40 3.04
C PHE A 680 24.88 -18.30 2.19
N SER A 681 25.99 -17.72 2.65
CA SER A 681 26.80 -16.77 1.90
C SER A 681 27.20 -17.30 0.53
N LYS A 682 27.73 -18.53 0.44
CA LYS A 682 28.13 -19.14 -0.83
C LYS A 682 26.96 -19.42 -1.75
N TRP A 683 25.83 -19.87 -1.20
CA TRP A 683 24.59 -20.01 -1.95
C TRP A 683 24.13 -18.66 -2.52
N LEU A 684 24.10 -17.61 -1.72
CA LEU A 684 23.74 -16.26 -2.15
C LEU A 684 24.69 -15.74 -3.23
N ALA A 685 26.01 -15.90 -3.03
CA ALA A 685 27.02 -15.49 -3.99
C ALA A 685 26.88 -16.25 -5.32
N HIS A 686 26.62 -17.56 -5.28
CA HIS A 686 26.46 -18.40 -6.47
C HIS A 686 25.27 -17.98 -7.33
N PHE A 687 24.13 -17.66 -6.72
CA PHE A 687 22.90 -17.33 -7.47
C PHE A 687 22.70 -15.84 -7.75
N VAL A 688 23.30 -14.92 -6.98
CA VAL A 688 23.10 -13.46 -7.11
C VAL A 688 24.31 -12.72 -7.68
N GLN A 689 25.54 -13.07 -7.27
CA GLN A 689 26.73 -12.30 -7.67
C GLN A 689 26.96 -12.27 -9.20
N PRO A 690 26.72 -13.35 -9.97
CA PRO A 690 26.78 -13.30 -11.43
C PRO A 690 25.69 -12.38 -12.05
N VAL A 691 24.50 -12.29 -11.43
CA VAL A 691 23.41 -11.41 -11.89
C VAL A 691 23.78 -9.93 -11.67
N ILE A 692 24.33 -9.58 -10.50
CA ILE A 692 24.87 -8.24 -10.21
C ILE A 692 25.94 -7.87 -11.23
N LYS A 693 26.85 -8.79 -11.56
CA LYS A 693 27.93 -8.57 -12.55
C LYS A 693 27.41 -8.43 -13.98
N ALA A 694 26.35 -9.15 -14.34
CA ALA A 694 25.75 -9.09 -15.67
C ALA A 694 24.98 -7.78 -15.93
N LYS A 695 24.51 -7.09 -14.87
CA LYS A 695 23.73 -5.84 -14.93
C LYS A 695 22.65 -5.81 -16.03
N PRO A 696 21.76 -6.82 -16.12
CA PRO A 696 20.66 -6.78 -17.09
C PRO A 696 19.72 -5.60 -16.77
N ASP A 697 19.07 -5.03 -17.78
CA ASP A 697 18.24 -3.80 -17.67
C ASP A 697 17.12 -3.88 -16.60
N TRP A 698 16.71 -5.09 -16.23
CA TRP A 698 15.68 -5.35 -15.20
C TRP A 698 16.22 -5.50 -13.78
N PHE A 699 17.55 -5.50 -13.61
CA PHE A 699 18.26 -5.59 -12.34
C PHE A 699 18.97 -4.27 -12.03
N SER A 700 18.20 -3.18 -12.07
CA SER A 700 18.64 -1.84 -11.69
C SER A 700 18.26 -1.57 -10.24
N GLY A 701 19.24 -1.57 -9.34
CA GLY A 701 19.07 -1.14 -7.96
C GLY A 701 20.41 -0.74 -7.37
N ASP A 702 20.57 0.56 -7.09
CA ASP A 702 21.74 1.06 -6.34
C ASP A 702 21.81 0.43 -4.94
N ASP A 703 20.65 0.05 -4.39
CA ASP A 703 20.45 -0.74 -3.16
C ASP A 703 21.34 -2.00 -3.06
N PHE A 704 21.69 -2.63 -4.19
CA PHE A 704 22.49 -3.86 -4.18
C PHE A 704 23.99 -3.64 -4.08
N HIS A 705 24.48 -2.39 -4.08
CA HIS A 705 25.91 -2.11 -3.85
C HIS A 705 26.39 -2.63 -2.48
N SER A 706 25.56 -2.54 -1.44
CA SER A 706 25.89 -3.03 -0.10
C SER A 706 26.08 -4.57 -0.03
N LEU A 707 25.61 -5.33 -1.03
CA LEU A 707 25.93 -6.76 -1.15
C LEU A 707 27.39 -7.02 -1.53
N GLU A 708 28.06 -6.10 -2.24
CA GLU A 708 29.47 -6.28 -2.58
C GLU A 708 30.32 -6.33 -1.32
N HIS A 709 30.01 -5.49 -0.33
CA HIS A 709 30.64 -5.54 1.00
C HIS A 709 30.34 -6.86 1.73
N PHE A 710 29.12 -7.39 1.65
CA PHE A 710 28.81 -8.73 2.18
C PHE A 710 29.66 -9.81 1.51
N PHE A 711 29.76 -9.84 0.17
CA PHE A 711 30.58 -10.85 -0.52
C PHE A 711 32.09 -10.68 -0.26
N GLN A 712 32.58 -9.46 -0.06
CA GLN A 712 33.96 -9.18 0.35
C GLN A 712 34.24 -9.67 1.78
N PHE A 713 33.35 -9.37 2.74
CA PHE A 713 33.43 -9.88 4.11
C PHE A 713 33.49 -11.42 4.13
N ASN A 714 32.67 -12.07 3.31
CA ASN A 714 32.64 -13.53 3.23
C ASN A 714 33.93 -14.14 2.68
N ALA A 715 34.56 -13.54 1.66
CA ALA A 715 35.87 -13.97 1.18
C ALA A 715 36.94 -13.81 2.28
N TRP A 716 36.95 -12.68 2.98
CA TRP A 716 37.85 -12.43 4.11
C TRP A 716 37.68 -13.46 5.24
N MET A 717 36.43 -13.80 5.60
CA MET A 717 36.16 -14.84 6.60
C MET A 717 36.71 -16.21 6.19
N GLU A 718 36.61 -16.59 4.91
CA GLU A 718 37.16 -17.85 4.42
C GLU A 718 38.68 -17.91 4.51
N ASP A 719 39.37 -16.81 4.19
CA ASP A 719 40.81 -16.71 4.33
C ASP A 719 41.21 -16.89 5.81
N VAL A 720 40.56 -16.17 6.73
CA VAL A 720 40.78 -16.26 8.19
C VAL A 720 40.51 -17.66 8.77
N ILE A 721 39.53 -18.40 8.24
CA ILE A 721 39.18 -19.76 8.72
C ILE A 721 40.10 -20.84 8.13
N ASN A 722 40.64 -20.63 6.93
CA ASN A 722 41.49 -21.61 6.26
C ASN A 722 42.98 -21.38 6.49
N ASP A 723 43.40 -20.16 6.80
CA ASP A 723 44.75 -19.89 7.27
C ASP A 723 44.99 -20.53 8.65
N ASN A 724 46.18 -21.11 8.78
CA ASN A 724 46.77 -21.56 10.04
C ASN A 724 47.77 -20.50 10.52
N ILE A 725 47.25 -19.42 11.11
CA ILE A 725 48.03 -18.47 11.91
C ILE A 725 48.00 -18.92 13.37
#